data_AF-A0A1M2HQ60-F1
#
_entry.id   AF-A0A1M2HQ60-F1
#
_cell.length_a   1.000
_cell.length_b   1.000
_cell.length_c   1.000
_cell.angle_alpha   90.00
_cell.angle_beta   90.00
_cell.angle_gamma   90.00
#
_symmetry.space_group_name_H-M   'P 1'
#
loop_
_entity.id
_entity.type
_entity.pdbx_description
1 polymer ?
#
loop_
_entity_poly.entity_id
_entity_poly.type
_entity_poly.pdbx_seq_one_letter_code
_entity_poly.pdbx_strand_id
1 'polypeptide(L)'
;MQRKKLLSVCVAMALSSQTWAADTSIAETSDESRKSSKISCPANIKSLSKEQLEKLPAECKSVEDNELLPWAAVGLAAAVTGVAVYAFHDNNNHHDDPSPVPDDGGDTPVPPDDGGDTPVPPDDGGDTPVPPDDGGDTPVPPDDGGDTPVPPDDGGDTPVPPDDGGDTPVPPDDGGDTPDDGGDDTPDDGGDDTPVKHDPVVYKNDVTWDQDAKTLKLRDTTFTYAKNDDGSYTLTGPGGTTTIVKDWLVDEAANTASFNGVNPGGTSTWRYDEAGKIEIIIESLTTADGTTGEHFHINDATITDHGGNIALNGGVVINVDGNDITLNNDGKTTAIGEGSVVGILTGDDITITNNGETEVDGGTAVIVNGDRTTLNVAGDSTFTNGGTGSLINGDDAKVDNKGTMNVDGENSTGSKINGNDALVKQEGDLFVSGGAKGIDVTGNSTIISNKGNITVVDEKSIGILLDGNDSAFINMGDISVSDGSASENAIGVLIEGDGSTLINVGDVSAQNAATAIKIVGDNSSIALAGLVETGGFSTGLEITGDNNTLTMSTYALNVIGEQSAGVIVSGDNNNLEITGSMVVDGDSVGTLVTGNGGKVSQKGDLFVSDAGRGIDISGDRVTLGNTGKITVEDANSVGIIIEGDDAVFKSTGEINVSLDGQGAAISGDREDVSLSGDINVTQQRDSNGVFVGGTGVDMSGDDSHISLDGNINLVSLMGDSPTISGDSLTGLSVGGDNNTVDLSGNININVGSGYLNDQAVLVGVDVTGENNTINLEGGINITGDSGGHSIKGVSVTGNNVMNISGHSQMNSRQVRGAFTLVSVADGGHAIFDENSVTDFDVRARDTNWYLDDALITATGIGSEIENHGIINTTDAQDLMMARAGAEIKNTGTINVKPGTEAYARAGVMRAIDEGSRAVNGAGGIINLVSTTVPTGSSGVYEFPVVWYHGTNFALLASNYGDVTNESGATINIHGPGVYGVAASRGTATNAGVINVDGFIPSVDENGDITDEAYWDFNAYFLMAGGALAGSTDAGHGDADIVNTGIINVKNQGFGMLAMEGGTVINQGEINLLSDEGLTQQHEGQLFAMGAIRSGTAINDVTGVINIDTDIG
;
A
#
# COMPACT_ATOMS: atom_id res chain seq x y z
N MET A 1 -20.49 -20.33 -13.53
CA MET A 1 -19.52 -21.41 -13.15
C MET A 1 -18.32 -21.46 -14.13
N GLN A 2 -18.06 -20.39 -14.91
CA GLN A 2 -17.01 -20.40 -15.96
C GLN A 2 -15.58 -20.09 -15.51
N ARG A 3 -15.35 -19.46 -14.33
CA ARG A 3 -14.03 -18.97 -13.86
C ARG A 3 -12.86 -19.99 -13.88
N LYS A 4 -13.10 -21.29 -14.07
CA LYS A 4 -12.05 -22.32 -14.21
C LYS A 4 -11.57 -22.60 -15.64
N LYS A 5 -12.07 -21.90 -16.68
CA LYS A 5 -11.58 -22.07 -18.07
C LYS A 5 -10.47 -21.09 -18.49
N LEU A 6 -10.47 -19.84 -18.00
CA LEU A 6 -9.48 -18.84 -18.41
C LEU A 6 -8.06 -19.20 -17.97
N LEU A 7 -7.86 -19.63 -16.72
CA LEU A 7 -6.55 -20.01 -16.20
C LEU A 7 -5.90 -21.16 -16.99
N SER A 8 -6.71 -22.09 -17.54
CA SER A 8 -6.21 -23.14 -18.43
C SER A 8 -5.86 -22.66 -19.83
N VAL A 9 -6.35 -21.50 -20.26
CA VAL A 9 -5.97 -20.87 -21.54
C VAL A 9 -4.64 -20.12 -21.39
N CYS A 10 -4.43 -19.35 -20.32
CA CYS A 10 -3.15 -18.70 -20.05
C CYS A 10 -2.00 -19.73 -19.92
N VAL A 11 -2.23 -20.81 -19.17
CA VAL A 11 -1.27 -21.92 -19.04
C VAL A 11 -1.13 -22.71 -20.35
N ALA A 12 -2.16 -22.82 -21.18
CA ALA A 12 -2.04 -23.45 -22.49
C ALA A 12 -1.20 -22.59 -23.45
N MET A 13 -1.41 -21.28 -23.53
CA MET A 13 -0.66 -20.39 -24.43
C MET A 13 0.81 -20.24 -24.01
N ALA A 14 1.10 -20.17 -22.70
CA ALA A 14 2.48 -20.20 -22.20
C ALA A 14 3.22 -21.52 -22.51
N LEU A 15 2.50 -22.64 -22.65
CA LEU A 15 3.06 -23.96 -22.95
C LEU A 15 2.94 -24.38 -24.43
N SER A 16 2.17 -23.67 -25.26
CA SER A 16 2.01 -23.96 -26.70
C SER A 16 3.09 -23.33 -27.58
N SER A 17 4.09 -22.68 -26.98
CA SER A 17 5.33 -22.21 -27.60
C SER A 17 6.22 -23.33 -28.16
N GLN A 18 5.80 -24.60 -28.08
CA GLN A 18 6.50 -25.77 -28.61
C GLN A 18 5.98 -26.28 -29.97
N THR A 19 5.61 -25.36 -30.86
CA THR A 19 5.81 -25.50 -32.31
C THR A 19 6.16 -24.13 -32.90
N TRP A 20 6.88 -24.12 -34.03
CA TRP A 20 7.37 -22.91 -34.75
C TRP A 20 8.65 -22.28 -34.18
N ALA A 21 9.64 -23.12 -33.86
CA ALA A 21 11.04 -22.70 -33.77
C ALA A 21 11.92 -23.66 -34.58
N ALA A 22 12.34 -23.24 -35.77
CA ALA A 22 13.31 -23.91 -36.63
C ALA A 22 14.00 -22.85 -37.49
N ASP A 23 15.30 -22.62 -37.22
CA ASP A 23 16.11 -21.47 -37.67
C ASP A 23 15.53 -20.09 -37.26
N THR A 24 16.32 -19.10 -36.84
CA THR A 24 17.69 -18.78 -37.26
C THR A 24 18.64 -18.42 -36.11
N SER A 25 19.94 -18.66 -36.31
CA SER A 25 21.01 -18.12 -35.47
C SER A 25 21.36 -16.67 -35.87
N ILE A 26 21.35 -15.74 -34.91
CA ILE A 26 21.95 -14.39 -35.04
C ILE A 26 22.92 -14.18 -33.85
N ALA A 27 24.01 -13.45 -34.10
CA ALA A 27 25.17 -13.38 -33.22
C ALA A 27 24.95 -12.49 -31.97
N GLU A 28 25.72 -12.78 -30.91
CA GLU A 28 25.73 -12.01 -29.67
C GLU A 28 26.28 -10.58 -29.88
N THR A 29 25.52 -9.58 -29.44
CA THR A 29 26.03 -8.25 -29.09
C THR A 29 25.92 -8.07 -27.57
N SER A 30 26.96 -7.51 -26.97
CA SER A 30 27.14 -7.47 -25.51
C SER A 30 26.34 -6.35 -24.83
N ASP A 31 25.47 -6.72 -23.88
CA ASP A 31 24.97 -5.81 -22.84
C ASP A 31 24.82 -6.53 -21.50
N GLU A 32 25.69 -6.19 -20.53
CA GLU A 32 25.69 -6.77 -19.17
C GLU A 32 24.73 -6.03 -18.22
N SER A 33 23.42 -6.16 -18.44
CA SER A 33 22.40 -5.54 -17.56
C SER A 33 21.30 -6.50 -17.06
N ARG A 34 21.17 -7.71 -17.63
CA ARG A 34 20.16 -8.70 -17.21
C ARG A 34 20.45 -9.31 -15.84
N LYS A 35 19.95 -8.66 -14.78
CA LYS A 35 19.85 -9.24 -13.43
C LYS A 35 19.09 -10.57 -13.50
N SER A 36 19.63 -11.60 -12.85
CA SER A 36 19.11 -12.98 -12.96
C SER A 36 17.70 -13.12 -12.40
N SER A 37 16.72 -13.31 -13.28
CA SER A 37 15.37 -13.75 -12.95
C SER A 37 15.40 -15.22 -12.50
N LYS A 38 15.48 -15.45 -11.19
CA LYS A 38 15.41 -16.80 -10.61
C LYS A 38 14.03 -17.42 -10.88
N ILE A 39 13.98 -18.41 -11.77
CA ILE A 39 12.78 -19.22 -12.02
C ILE A 39 12.36 -19.89 -10.70
N SER A 40 11.20 -19.52 -10.18
CA SER A 40 10.67 -20.06 -8.92
C SER A 40 10.03 -21.43 -9.15
N CYS A 41 10.72 -22.50 -8.74
CA CYS A 41 10.17 -23.86 -8.79
C CYS A 41 8.99 -24.00 -7.80
N PRO A 42 7.93 -24.76 -8.13
CA PRO A 42 6.76 -24.92 -7.25
C PRO A 42 7.14 -25.44 -5.86
N ALA A 43 6.74 -24.73 -4.80
CA ALA A 43 7.21 -24.93 -3.42
C ALA A 43 6.94 -26.32 -2.79
N ASN A 44 6.19 -27.21 -3.46
CA ASN A 44 5.92 -28.56 -2.97
C ASN A 44 5.92 -29.62 -4.09
N ILE A 45 7.06 -29.76 -4.79
CA ILE A 45 7.27 -30.75 -5.88
C ILE A 45 6.79 -32.17 -5.50
N LYS A 46 6.89 -32.54 -4.21
CA LYS A 46 6.48 -33.85 -3.67
C LYS A 46 4.96 -34.12 -3.71
N SER A 47 4.13 -33.13 -4.04
CA SER A 47 2.68 -33.31 -4.27
C SER A 47 2.29 -33.55 -5.73
N LEU A 48 3.23 -33.47 -6.67
CA LEU A 48 2.96 -33.61 -8.11
C LEU A 48 2.87 -35.08 -8.55
N SER A 49 1.99 -35.37 -9.52
CA SER A 49 1.99 -36.66 -10.20
C SER A 49 3.23 -36.82 -11.08
N LYS A 50 3.56 -38.06 -11.47
CA LYS A 50 4.75 -38.32 -12.30
C LYS A 50 4.70 -37.60 -13.66
N GLU A 51 3.51 -37.52 -14.26
CA GLU A 51 3.24 -36.81 -15.53
C GLU A 51 3.23 -35.28 -15.37
N GLN A 52 3.23 -34.76 -14.14
CA GLN A 52 3.43 -33.33 -13.84
C GLN A 52 4.91 -33.02 -13.57
N LEU A 53 5.62 -33.90 -12.85
CA LEU A 53 7.08 -33.85 -12.68
C LEU A 53 7.82 -33.84 -14.02
N GLU A 54 7.41 -34.68 -14.97
CA GLU A 54 7.98 -34.73 -16.32
C GLU A 54 7.78 -33.44 -17.13
N LYS A 55 6.84 -32.56 -16.72
CA LYS A 55 6.55 -31.26 -17.37
C LYS A 55 7.25 -30.05 -16.73
N LEU A 56 8.01 -30.24 -15.65
CA LEU A 56 8.81 -29.15 -15.07
C LEU A 56 10.03 -28.80 -15.95
N PRO A 57 10.59 -27.58 -15.84
CA PRO A 57 11.91 -27.23 -16.37
C PRO A 57 13.02 -28.18 -15.84
N ALA A 58 14.13 -28.29 -16.55
CA ALA A 58 15.23 -29.20 -16.17
C ALA A 58 15.87 -28.81 -14.82
N GLU A 59 15.86 -27.52 -14.53
CA GLU A 59 16.38 -26.84 -13.35
C GLU A 59 15.61 -27.25 -12.09
N CYS A 60 14.31 -27.54 -12.21
CA CYS A 60 13.46 -28.01 -11.11
C CYS A 60 13.44 -29.55 -10.97
N LYS A 61 14.07 -30.30 -11.89
CA LYS A 61 14.10 -31.77 -11.89
C LYS A 61 15.33 -32.37 -11.20
N SER A 62 16.32 -31.56 -10.85
CA SER A 62 17.61 -31.98 -10.27
C SER A 62 17.61 -32.18 -8.75
N VAL A 63 16.48 -31.98 -8.07
CA VAL A 63 16.37 -32.01 -6.59
C VAL A 63 16.04 -33.41 -6.05
N GLU A 64 16.72 -34.43 -6.59
CA GLU A 64 16.78 -35.79 -6.02
C GLU A 64 18.24 -36.15 -5.67
N ASP A 65 18.81 -35.51 -4.63
CA ASP A 65 19.85 -36.10 -3.75
C ASP A 65 20.29 -35.14 -2.62
N ASN A 66 19.49 -35.02 -1.55
CA ASN A 66 19.98 -34.93 -0.16
C ASN A 66 18.85 -35.01 0.89
N GLU A 67 19.22 -35.35 2.13
CA GLU A 67 18.35 -35.54 3.31
C GLU A 67 18.21 -34.20 4.11
N LEU A 68 17.38 -34.00 5.16
CA LEU A 68 16.63 -34.87 6.08
C LEU A 68 15.19 -34.34 6.41
N LEU A 69 14.47 -35.20 7.13
CA LEU A 69 13.20 -35.18 7.89
C LEU A 69 12.71 -33.87 8.61
N PRO A 70 11.44 -33.81 9.08
CA PRO A 70 10.60 -32.61 8.94
C PRO A 70 9.99 -32.03 10.25
N TRP A 71 9.45 -30.82 10.15
CA TRP A 71 8.42 -30.28 11.05
C TRP A 71 7.14 -29.99 10.26
N ALA A 72 6.02 -30.60 10.63
CA ALA A 72 4.71 -30.35 10.02
C ALA A 72 3.56 -30.84 10.92
N ALA A 73 2.64 -29.94 11.30
CA ALA A 73 1.23 -30.24 11.58
C ALA A 73 0.43 -28.98 11.95
N VAL A 74 -0.45 -28.51 11.06
CA VAL A 74 -1.73 -27.93 11.46
C VAL A 74 -2.80 -28.65 10.65
N GLY A 75 -3.64 -29.42 11.33
CA GLY A 75 -4.67 -30.26 10.70
C GLY A 75 -5.93 -30.27 11.55
N LEU A 76 -7.02 -29.73 11.01
CA LEU A 76 -8.30 -29.60 11.70
C LEU A 76 -8.98 -30.96 11.91
N ALA A 77 -9.32 -31.27 13.15
CA ALA A 77 -10.29 -32.31 13.49
C ALA A 77 -10.97 -31.96 14.83
N ALA A 78 -12.29 -31.78 14.83
CA ALA A 78 -13.06 -31.52 16.05
C ALA A 78 -13.66 -32.81 16.62
N ALA A 79 -13.70 -32.94 17.96
CA ALA A 79 -14.93 -33.00 18.76
C ALA A 79 -14.85 -33.85 20.07
N VAL A 80 -15.70 -33.47 21.03
CA VAL A 80 -16.25 -34.23 22.19
C VAL A 80 -15.34 -34.63 23.37
N THR A 81 -15.41 -33.83 24.46
CA THR A 81 -15.35 -34.18 25.92
C THR A 81 -14.24 -35.09 26.50
N GLY A 82 -13.57 -34.63 27.57
CA GLY A 82 -12.82 -35.49 28.50
C GLY A 82 -12.27 -34.75 29.72
N VAL A 83 -12.81 -35.00 30.92
CA VAL A 83 -12.50 -34.25 32.16
C VAL A 83 -11.44 -34.97 33.04
N ALA A 84 -10.59 -34.18 33.69
CA ALA A 84 -9.91 -34.40 34.99
C ALA A 84 -8.50 -35.08 35.14
N VAL A 85 -7.57 -34.27 35.70
CA VAL A 85 -6.88 -34.43 37.02
C VAL A 85 -5.49 -35.13 37.16
N TYR A 86 -4.59 -34.38 37.83
CA TYR A 86 -3.35 -34.71 38.61
C TYR A 86 -2.21 -35.55 37.95
N ALA A 87 -1.01 -35.03 37.68
CA ALA A 87 0.01 -34.34 38.52
C ALA A 87 1.12 -35.26 39.12
N PHE A 88 2.27 -34.59 39.38
CA PHE A 88 3.33 -34.87 40.36
C PHE A 88 4.54 -35.79 40.06
N HIS A 89 5.73 -35.19 40.30
CA HIS A 89 6.97 -35.77 40.84
C HIS A 89 7.79 -36.73 39.91
N ASP A 90 9.14 -36.82 39.97
CA ASP A 90 10.05 -36.21 40.96
C ASP A 90 11.55 -36.07 40.55
N ASN A 91 12.21 -35.09 41.21
CA ASN A 91 13.56 -35.09 41.80
C ASN A 91 14.92 -35.14 41.03
N ASN A 92 15.88 -34.40 41.63
CA ASN A 92 17.36 -34.51 41.66
C ASN A 92 18.25 -33.93 40.52
N ASN A 93 19.41 -33.30 40.79
CA ASN A 93 19.92 -32.56 41.99
C ASN A 93 21.27 -31.83 41.69
N HIS A 94 21.72 -30.95 42.61
CA HIS A 94 23.10 -30.43 42.82
C HIS A 94 23.62 -29.34 41.82
N HIS A 95 23.92 -28.09 42.23
CA HIS A 95 25.09 -27.54 43.02
C HIS A 95 26.26 -27.08 42.10
N ASP A 96 27.03 -25.99 42.33
CA ASP A 96 27.22 -25.04 43.47
C ASP A 96 27.56 -23.60 42.96
N ASP A 97 27.58 -22.60 43.85
CA ASP A 97 28.28 -21.29 43.74
C ASP A 97 29.26 -21.12 44.93
N PRO A 98 30.48 -20.57 44.75
CA PRO A 98 30.80 -19.27 45.36
C PRO A 98 31.87 -18.37 44.66
N SER A 99 31.71 -17.05 44.80
CA SER A 99 32.73 -15.99 44.56
C SER A 99 33.78 -15.89 45.72
N PRO A 100 35.03 -15.33 45.56
CA PRO A 100 35.29 -13.86 45.41
C PRO A 100 36.64 -13.39 44.71
N VAL A 101 36.84 -12.05 44.72
CA VAL A 101 37.90 -11.11 44.18
C VAL A 101 39.35 -11.22 44.79
N PRO A 102 40.44 -10.46 44.41
CA PRO A 102 40.54 -9.06 43.84
C PRO A 102 41.70 -8.65 42.84
N ASP A 103 41.65 -7.38 42.35
CA ASP A 103 42.71 -6.46 41.78
C ASP A 103 43.40 -6.85 40.43
N ASP A 104 44.03 -5.97 39.60
CA ASP A 104 44.51 -4.57 39.73
C ASP A 104 44.58 -3.67 38.43
N GLY A 105 44.27 -2.35 38.57
CA GLY A 105 45.07 -1.19 38.05
C GLY A 105 44.99 -0.56 36.61
N GLY A 106 44.52 0.70 36.51
CA GLY A 106 44.93 1.77 35.53
C GLY A 106 44.28 1.78 34.12
N ASP A 107 44.09 2.91 33.39
CA ASP A 107 44.31 4.36 33.62
C ASP A 107 43.34 5.24 32.76
N THR A 108 43.20 6.53 33.07
CA THR A 108 42.46 7.61 32.31
C THR A 108 43.45 8.76 31.95
N PRO A 109 43.17 9.96 31.32
CA PRO A 109 41.88 10.65 31.01
C PRO A 109 41.73 11.61 29.75
N VAL A 110 40.50 11.69 29.17
CA VAL A 110 39.74 12.80 28.46
C VAL A 110 40.40 13.80 27.40
N PRO A 111 39.77 14.90 26.83
CA PRO A 111 39.92 15.31 25.40
C PRO A 111 40.60 16.71 25.17
N PRO A 112 40.67 17.31 23.94
CA PRO A 112 39.60 18.12 23.27
C PRO A 112 39.58 17.99 21.69
N ASP A 113 39.00 18.84 20.82
CA ASP A 113 37.72 19.65 20.69
C ASP A 113 37.89 20.80 19.62
N ASP A 114 36.85 21.64 19.37
CA ASP A 114 36.79 22.96 18.65
C ASP A 114 36.90 23.10 17.08
N GLY A 115 35.81 23.53 16.42
CA GLY A 115 35.76 24.43 15.20
C GLY A 115 36.20 23.91 13.79
N GLY A 116 35.89 24.54 12.64
CA GLY A 116 35.06 25.71 12.29
C GLY A 116 35.24 26.20 10.81
N ASP A 117 34.35 27.08 10.32
CA ASP A 117 34.35 27.85 9.03
C ASP A 117 34.04 27.18 7.66
N THR A 118 33.21 27.88 6.86
CA THR A 118 32.83 27.60 5.44
C THR A 118 33.62 28.46 4.44
N PRO A 119 33.88 27.99 3.19
CA PRO A 119 33.34 28.71 2.02
C PRO A 119 33.03 27.85 0.76
N VAL A 120 32.37 28.46 -0.24
CA VAL A 120 31.84 27.91 -1.52
C VAL A 120 31.86 29.06 -2.56
N PRO A 121 31.92 28.89 -3.91
CA PRO A 121 32.39 27.83 -4.85
C PRO A 121 33.57 28.39 -5.75
N PRO A 122 33.87 28.02 -7.03
CA PRO A 122 33.36 26.97 -7.93
C PRO A 122 34.40 26.22 -8.84
N ASP A 123 33.86 25.45 -9.81
CA ASP A 123 34.37 25.03 -11.14
C ASP A 123 35.26 23.77 -11.35
N ASP A 124 34.69 22.87 -12.17
CA ASP A 124 35.26 22.17 -13.34
C ASP A 124 36.37 21.09 -13.25
N GLY A 125 35.92 19.83 -13.10
CA GLY A 125 36.21 18.74 -14.05
C GLY A 125 37.47 17.86 -13.88
N GLY A 126 37.37 16.59 -14.30
CA GLY A 126 38.51 15.69 -14.55
C GLY A 126 38.39 14.25 -14.04
N ASP A 127 38.16 13.32 -14.96
CA ASP A 127 38.52 11.88 -15.03
C ASP A 127 38.86 11.11 -13.73
N THR A 128 38.06 10.08 -13.42
CA THR A 128 38.36 9.07 -12.38
C THR A 128 39.39 8.02 -12.85
N PRO A 129 40.35 7.56 -12.01
CA PRO A 129 41.45 6.67 -12.43
C PRO A 129 41.15 5.17 -12.37
N VAL A 130 41.88 4.37 -13.16
CA VAL A 130 41.79 2.90 -13.25
C VAL A 130 42.78 2.20 -12.29
N PRO A 131 42.35 1.22 -11.47
CA PRO A 131 43.19 0.25 -10.75
C PRO A 131 43.46 -1.05 -11.57
N PRO A 132 44.44 -1.91 -11.21
CA PRO A 132 45.36 -2.49 -12.21
C PRO A 132 45.26 -4.01 -12.52
N ASP A 133 46.06 -4.43 -13.52
CA ASP A 133 46.33 -5.82 -13.97
C ASP A 133 47.18 -6.67 -13.01
N ASP A 134 46.76 -7.93 -12.80
CA ASP A 134 47.53 -9.02 -12.18
C ASP A 134 47.33 -10.33 -12.99
N GLY A 135 48.34 -10.79 -13.75
CA GLY A 135 48.24 -11.93 -14.69
C GLY A 135 49.01 -13.21 -14.32
N GLY A 136 48.82 -14.31 -15.09
CA GLY A 136 49.55 -15.57 -14.90
C GLY A 136 49.35 -16.64 -16.00
N ASP A 137 50.44 -17.35 -16.36
CA ASP A 137 50.56 -18.19 -17.58
C ASP A 137 50.28 -19.71 -17.40
N THR A 138 49.47 -20.29 -18.31
CA THR A 138 49.59 -21.64 -18.95
C THR A 138 49.60 -22.93 -18.07
N PRO A 139 49.00 -24.06 -18.52
CA PRO A 139 49.65 -24.94 -19.52
C PRO A 139 48.72 -25.65 -20.54
N VAL A 140 49.28 -26.08 -21.67
CA VAL A 140 48.60 -26.85 -22.75
C VAL A 140 49.22 -28.26 -22.90
N PRO A 141 48.40 -29.31 -23.05
CA PRO A 141 48.73 -30.43 -23.97
C PRO A 141 47.51 -31.14 -24.61
N PRO A 142 47.70 -31.92 -25.69
CA PRO A 142 48.65 -31.83 -26.80
C PRO A 142 47.91 -31.71 -28.17
N ASP A 143 48.62 -31.87 -29.28
CA ASP A 143 48.12 -31.69 -30.65
C ASP A 143 48.40 -32.94 -31.53
N ASP A 144 47.36 -33.49 -32.19
CA ASP A 144 47.35 -34.77 -32.91
C ASP A 144 46.61 -34.62 -34.27
N GLY A 145 47.07 -33.70 -35.12
CA GLY A 145 46.38 -33.23 -36.34
C GLY A 145 46.35 -34.16 -37.59
N GLY A 146 45.84 -33.65 -38.73
CA GLY A 146 45.69 -34.46 -39.96
C GLY A 146 45.08 -33.80 -41.21
N ASP A 147 45.70 -32.73 -41.74
CA ASP A 147 45.70 -32.26 -43.15
C ASP A 147 44.50 -32.52 -44.12
N THR A 148 43.74 -31.44 -44.43
CA THR A 148 43.27 -31.05 -45.79
C THR A 148 42.23 -31.94 -46.54
N PRO A 149 41.68 -31.53 -47.73
CA PRO A 149 41.73 -30.23 -48.43
C PRO A 149 40.34 -29.62 -48.76
N VAL A 150 40.34 -28.39 -49.29
CA VAL A 150 39.18 -27.76 -49.96
C VAL A 150 39.06 -28.22 -51.42
N PRO A 151 37.87 -28.60 -51.90
CA PRO A 151 37.49 -28.58 -53.33
C PRO A 151 36.45 -27.48 -53.65
N PRO A 152 36.20 -27.16 -54.94
CA PRO A 152 35.57 -25.89 -55.35
C PRO A 152 34.09 -26.02 -55.80
N ASP A 153 33.66 -24.93 -56.44
CA ASP A 153 32.35 -24.58 -57.00
C ASP A 153 31.87 -25.45 -58.22
N ASP A 154 30.68 -25.14 -58.70
CA ASP A 154 30.03 -25.44 -60.00
C ASP A 154 29.84 -26.91 -60.52
N GLY A 155 28.67 -27.50 -60.16
CA GLY A 155 27.71 -28.06 -61.14
C GLY A 155 27.65 -29.59 -61.43
N GLY A 156 26.42 -30.11 -61.68
CA GLY A 156 26.18 -31.38 -62.41
C GLY A 156 25.20 -32.39 -61.77
N ASP A 157 24.39 -33.05 -62.61
CA ASP A 157 23.31 -33.99 -62.23
C ASP A 157 23.74 -35.39 -61.73
N THR A 158 22.85 -35.99 -60.92
CA THR A 158 22.47 -37.42 -60.68
C THR A 158 23.42 -38.58 -61.10
N PRO A 159 23.54 -39.68 -60.30
CA PRO A 159 22.55 -40.77 -60.44
C PRO A 159 22.25 -41.69 -59.21
N VAL A 160 21.22 -42.52 -59.43
CA VAL A 160 20.58 -43.61 -58.65
C VAL A 160 21.50 -44.71 -58.04
N PRO A 161 21.13 -45.29 -56.87
CA PRO A 161 21.51 -46.65 -56.42
C PRO A 161 20.34 -47.69 -56.48
N PRO A 162 20.57 -49.02 -56.57
CA PRO A 162 19.54 -49.99 -57.03
C PRO A 162 19.15 -51.16 -56.08
N ASP A 163 18.00 -51.78 -56.41
CA ASP A 163 17.50 -53.18 -56.25
C ASP A 163 18.03 -54.16 -55.18
N ASP A 164 17.12 -54.64 -54.33
CA ASP A 164 16.74 -56.07 -54.16
C ASP A 164 15.38 -56.23 -53.40
N GLY A 165 14.54 -57.28 -53.56
CA GLY A 165 14.46 -58.39 -54.52
C GLY A 165 13.51 -59.52 -54.04
N GLY A 166 12.64 -60.11 -54.87
CA GLY A 166 11.75 -61.23 -54.46
C GLY A 166 10.75 -61.71 -55.53
N ASP A 167 10.55 -63.03 -55.67
CA ASP A 167 10.16 -63.65 -56.97
C ASP A 167 9.09 -64.77 -56.90
N THR A 168 8.21 -64.86 -57.92
CA THR A 168 7.44 -66.06 -58.41
C THR A 168 6.30 -66.73 -57.56
N PRO A 169 5.40 -67.60 -58.13
CA PRO A 169 4.72 -67.60 -59.46
C PRO A 169 3.26 -68.22 -59.57
N VAL A 170 2.72 -68.22 -60.82
CA VAL A 170 1.65 -69.05 -61.49
C VAL A 170 0.11 -68.78 -61.27
N PRO A 171 -0.80 -69.09 -62.24
CA PRO A 171 -1.71 -68.12 -62.91
C PRO A 171 -3.22 -68.52 -62.72
N PRO A 172 -4.23 -68.45 -63.65
CA PRO A 172 -4.33 -68.53 -65.15
C PRO A 172 -5.10 -67.34 -65.81
N ASP A 173 -5.59 -67.35 -67.07
CA ASP A 173 -5.03 -67.61 -68.43
C ASP A 173 -6.10 -67.18 -69.50
N ASP A 174 -5.81 -67.30 -70.82
CA ASP A 174 -6.67 -67.04 -72.01
C ASP A 174 -7.06 -65.56 -72.34
N GLY A 175 -7.03 -65.03 -73.59
CA GLY A 175 -6.55 -65.52 -74.91
C GLY A 175 -7.19 -64.74 -76.09
N GLY A 176 -6.50 -64.47 -77.23
CA GLY A 176 -7.12 -63.68 -78.34
C GLY A 176 -6.32 -63.19 -79.58
N ASP A 177 -5.39 -63.99 -80.13
CA ASP A 177 -4.78 -63.96 -81.49
C ASP A 177 -4.87 -62.71 -82.45
N THR A 178 -3.73 -62.01 -82.63
CA THR A 178 -2.77 -62.00 -83.79
C THR A 178 -3.22 -62.32 -85.25
N PRO A 179 -2.42 -62.04 -86.32
CA PRO A 179 -1.37 -61.01 -86.58
C PRO A 179 -1.33 -60.40 -88.03
N ASP A 180 -0.32 -59.55 -88.26
CA ASP A 180 0.65 -59.54 -89.40
C ASP A 180 0.57 -58.48 -90.53
N ASP A 181 1.78 -58.11 -91.01
CA ASP A 181 2.27 -57.29 -92.15
C ASP A 181 1.44 -56.09 -92.74
N GLY A 182 2.04 -55.09 -93.40
CA GLY A 182 3.46 -54.73 -93.57
C GLY A 182 3.73 -53.87 -94.82
N GLY A 183 4.63 -52.88 -94.70
CA GLY A 183 5.40 -52.33 -95.83
C GLY A 183 4.77 -51.24 -96.73
N ASP A 184 5.34 -50.04 -96.59
CA ASP A 184 6.03 -49.30 -97.67
C ASP A 184 5.26 -48.34 -98.63
N ASP A 185 5.95 -47.22 -98.87
CA ASP A 185 5.87 -46.13 -99.86
C ASP A 185 4.56 -45.41 -100.31
N THR A 186 4.78 -44.14 -100.68
CA THR A 186 3.82 -43.04 -100.97
C THR A 186 3.31 -43.00 -102.44
N PRO A 187 2.47 -42.03 -102.93
CA PRO A 187 1.81 -40.87 -102.29
C PRO A 187 0.32 -40.59 -102.70
N ASP A 188 -0.27 -39.54 -102.08
CA ASP A 188 -1.19 -38.52 -102.66
C ASP A 188 -2.40 -38.95 -103.54
N ASP A 189 -3.63 -38.83 -103.02
CA ASP A 189 -4.56 -37.79 -103.49
C ASP A 189 -5.59 -37.36 -102.41
N GLY A 190 -6.13 -36.15 -102.56
CA GLY A 190 -6.72 -35.38 -101.46
C GLY A 190 -8.23 -35.56 -101.21
N GLY A 191 -8.56 -35.75 -99.94
CA GLY A 191 -9.53 -34.90 -99.24
C GLY A 191 -10.93 -35.45 -98.98
N ASP A 192 -11.26 -35.57 -97.69
CA ASP A 192 -12.56 -35.17 -97.15
C ASP A 192 -12.37 -34.69 -95.70
N ASP A 193 -11.94 -33.43 -95.53
CA ASP A 193 -11.87 -32.77 -94.22
C ASP A 193 -13.28 -32.41 -93.72
N THR A 194 -14.11 -33.43 -93.48
CA THR A 194 -15.07 -33.34 -92.38
C THR A 194 -14.26 -33.17 -91.11
N PRO A 195 -14.39 -32.06 -90.36
CA PRO A 195 -13.65 -31.90 -89.12
C PRO A 195 -13.92 -33.10 -88.20
N VAL A 196 -12.85 -33.76 -87.77
CA VAL A 196 -12.96 -34.80 -86.74
C VAL A 196 -13.44 -34.08 -85.49
N LYS A 197 -14.72 -34.20 -85.17
CA LYS A 197 -15.29 -33.42 -84.06
C LYS A 197 -14.61 -33.88 -82.77
N HIS A 198 -13.80 -33.00 -82.19
CA HIS A 198 -13.21 -33.23 -80.88
C HIS A 198 -14.28 -32.92 -79.83
N ASP A 199 -14.48 -33.83 -78.87
CA ASP A 199 -15.25 -33.51 -77.67
C ASP A 199 -14.34 -32.76 -76.68
N PRO A 200 -14.84 -31.73 -75.96
CA PRO A 200 -13.99 -30.91 -75.09
C PRO A 200 -13.28 -31.74 -74.02
N VAL A 201 -11.96 -31.53 -73.89
CA VAL A 201 -11.13 -32.19 -72.87
C VAL A 201 -11.33 -31.47 -71.55
N VAL A 202 -11.79 -32.21 -70.52
CA VAL A 202 -12.00 -31.69 -69.16
C VAL A 202 -10.89 -32.22 -68.25
N TYR A 203 -10.10 -31.31 -67.72
CA TYR A 203 -9.04 -31.59 -66.75
C TYR A 203 -9.57 -31.49 -65.31
N LYS A 204 -8.84 -32.06 -64.34
CA LYS A 204 -9.25 -32.10 -62.92
C LYS A 204 -9.14 -30.74 -62.22
N ASN A 205 -8.33 -29.83 -62.74
CA ASN A 205 -8.11 -28.49 -62.22
C ASN A 205 -9.02 -27.44 -62.90
N ASP A 206 -10.28 -27.80 -63.17
CA ASP A 206 -11.32 -26.96 -63.79
C ASP A 206 -10.93 -26.24 -65.10
N VAL A 207 -10.06 -26.87 -65.88
CA VAL A 207 -9.75 -26.47 -67.26
C VAL A 207 -10.60 -27.29 -68.23
N THR A 208 -11.30 -26.63 -69.15
CA THR A 208 -11.97 -27.29 -70.28
C THR A 208 -11.44 -26.74 -71.60
N TRP A 209 -10.84 -27.60 -72.43
CA TRP A 209 -10.26 -27.24 -73.71
C TRP A 209 -11.08 -27.80 -74.87
N ASP A 210 -11.65 -26.91 -75.69
CA ASP A 210 -12.35 -27.23 -76.93
C ASP A 210 -11.54 -26.73 -78.13
N GLN A 211 -10.99 -27.70 -78.88
CA GLN A 211 -10.13 -27.43 -80.04
C GLN A 211 -10.92 -27.00 -81.29
N ASP A 212 -12.18 -27.42 -81.41
CA ASP A 212 -13.05 -27.12 -82.56
C ASP A 212 -13.62 -25.70 -82.46
N ALA A 213 -14.12 -25.35 -81.28
CA ALA A 213 -14.58 -24.00 -80.96
C ALA A 213 -13.42 -23.00 -80.78
N LYS A 214 -12.19 -23.51 -80.62
CA LYS A 214 -10.98 -22.74 -80.25
C LYS A 214 -11.17 -21.96 -78.95
N THR A 215 -11.77 -22.62 -77.97
CA THR A 215 -12.02 -22.05 -76.65
C THR A 215 -11.31 -22.81 -75.55
N LEU A 216 -10.79 -22.05 -74.60
CA LEU A 216 -10.20 -22.53 -73.36
C LEU A 216 -11.01 -21.92 -72.21
N LYS A 217 -11.70 -22.76 -71.44
CA LYS A 217 -12.37 -22.35 -70.20
C LYS A 217 -11.41 -22.64 -69.03
N LEU A 218 -11.05 -21.61 -68.27
CA LEU A 218 -10.26 -21.68 -67.03
C LEU A 218 -11.18 -21.29 -65.87
N ARG A 219 -11.39 -22.20 -64.91
CA ARG A 219 -12.48 -22.11 -63.92
C ARG A 219 -13.79 -21.78 -64.62
N ASP A 220 -14.40 -20.61 -64.38
CA ASP A 220 -15.63 -20.20 -65.07
C ASP A 220 -15.45 -19.34 -66.34
N THR A 221 -14.27 -18.74 -66.54
CA THR A 221 -14.03 -17.80 -67.66
C THR A 221 -13.66 -18.54 -68.94
N THR A 222 -14.46 -18.35 -70.00
CA THR A 222 -14.19 -18.92 -71.33
C THR A 222 -13.48 -17.91 -72.22
N PHE A 223 -12.24 -18.22 -72.59
CA PHE A 223 -11.40 -17.49 -73.53
C PHE A 223 -11.49 -18.11 -74.93
N THR A 224 -11.37 -17.30 -75.98
CA THR A 224 -11.00 -17.78 -77.32
C THR A 224 -9.48 -17.72 -77.48
N TYR A 225 -8.86 -18.68 -78.16
CA TYR A 225 -7.40 -18.72 -78.29
C TYR A 225 -6.91 -18.71 -79.75
N ALA A 226 -5.79 -18.03 -79.98
CA ALA A 226 -5.07 -17.98 -81.24
C ALA A 226 -3.58 -18.26 -81.02
N LYS A 227 -2.99 -19.15 -81.82
CA LYS A 227 -1.55 -19.43 -81.77
C LYS A 227 -0.77 -18.36 -82.55
N ASN A 228 0.31 -17.87 -81.96
CA ASN A 228 1.20 -16.85 -82.50
C ASN A 228 2.38 -17.49 -83.25
N ASP A 229 3.04 -16.71 -84.12
CA ASP A 229 4.20 -17.16 -84.92
C ASP A 229 5.42 -17.59 -84.07
N ASP A 230 5.53 -17.10 -82.83
CA ASP A 230 6.59 -17.47 -81.87
C ASP A 230 6.29 -18.78 -81.10
N GLY A 231 5.12 -19.38 -81.33
CA GLY A 231 4.67 -20.61 -80.66
C GLY A 231 3.79 -20.38 -79.42
N SER A 232 3.72 -19.15 -78.90
CA SER A 232 2.84 -18.77 -77.79
C SER A 232 1.36 -18.75 -78.19
N TYR A 233 0.45 -18.62 -77.23
CA TYR A 233 -0.99 -18.49 -77.49
C TYR A 233 -1.54 -17.20 -76.92
N THR A 234 -2.16 -16.37 -77.78
CA THR A 234 -2.98 -15.24 -77.33
C THR A 234 -4.35 -15.76 -76.92
N LEU A 235 -4.66 -15.68 -75.62
CA LEU A 235 -6.03 -15.82 -75.12
C LEU A 235 -6.75 -14.48 -75.25
N THR A 236 -8.02 -14.50 -75.64
CA THR A 236 -8.91 -13.34 -75.70
C THR A 236 -10.16 -13.62 -74.86
N GLY A 237 -10.35 -12.86 -73.79
CA GLY A 237 -11.40 -13.06 -72.80
C GLY A 237 -12.71 -12.33 -73.13
N PRO A 238 -13.76 -12.54 -72.30
CA PRO A 238 -14.99 -11.75 -72.37
C PRO A 238 -14.70 -10.26 -72.27
N GLY A 239 -15.27 -9.45 -73.17
CA GLY A 239 -14.98 -8.02 -73.28
C GLY A 239 -13.82 -7.64 -74.21
N GLY A 240 -13.02 -8.62 -74.68
CA GLY A 240 -11.95 -8.39 -75.67
C GLY A 240 -10.59 -8.03 -75.08
N THR A 241 -10.40 -8.18 -73.76
CA THR A 241 -9.08 -8.22 -73.14
C THR A 241 -8.27 -9.39 -73.68
N THR A 242 -6.95 -9.25 -73.79
CA THR A 242 -6.05 -10.30 -74.27
C THR A 242 -4.94 -10.60 -73.25
N THR A 243 -4.34 -11.78 -73.35
CA THR A 243 -3.16 -12.16 -72.56
C THR A 243 -2.37 -13.24 -73.31
N ILE A 244 -1.06 -13.35 -73.08
CA ILE A 244 -0.17 -14.24 -73.85
C ILE A 244 0.28 -15.40 -72.97
N VAL A 245 -0.23 -16.60 -73.23
CA VAL A 245 0.29 -17.86 -72.67
C VAL A 245 1.61 -18.18 -73.36
N LYS A 246 2.70 -18.20 -72.59
CA LYS A 246 4.04 -18.63 -73.00
C LYS A 246 4.15 -20.15 -72.99
N ASP A 247 3.80 -20.77 -71.87
CA ASP A 247 3.85 -22.21 -71.69
C ASP A 247 2.45 -22.77 -71.50
N TRP A 248 2.11 -23.80 -72.27
CA TRP A 248 0.90 -24.62 -72.08
C TRP A 248 1.38 -26.04 -71.84
N LEU A 249 1.22 -26.51 -70.62
CA LEU A 249 1.64 -27.83 -70.16
C LEU A 249 0.41 -28.69 -69.83
N VAL A 250 0.53 -30.00 -70.04
CA VAL A 250 -0.52 -30.98 -69.75
C VAL A 250 0.15 -32.18 -69.10
N ASP A 251 -0.25 -32.51 -67.87
CA ASP A 251 0.10 -33.78 -67.25
C ASP A 251 -1.02 -34.79 -67.54
N GLU A 252 -0.73 -35.77 -68.40
CA GLU A 252 -1.65 -36.85 -68.77
C GLU A 252 -1.89 -37.86 -67.63
N ALA A 253 -0.96 -37.99 -66.68
CA ALA A 253 -1.08 -38.88 -65.51
C ALA A 253 -1.89 -38.21 -64.38
N ALA A 254 -1.64 -36.93 -64.10
CA ALA A 254 -2.49 -36.15 -63.21
C ALA A 254 -3.85 -35.80 -63.85
N ASN A 255 -3.95 -35.75 -65.18
CA ASN A 255 -5.08 -35.19 -65.93
C ASN A 255 -5.36 -33.73 -65.52
N THR A 256 -4.32 -32.91 -65.56
CA THR A 256 -4.30 -31.47 -65.26
C THR A 256 -3.67 -30.70 -66.42
N ALA A 257 -3.98 -29.41 -66.55
CA ALA A 257 -3.35 -28.53 -67.53
C ALA A 257 -2.92 -27.22 -66.86
N SER A 258 -1.63 -26.89 -66.98
CA SER A 258 -1.03 -25.70 -66.37
C SER A 258 -0.53 -24.72 -67.43
N PHE A 259 -0.58 -23.43 -67.10
CA PHE A 259 -0.40 -22.33 -68.05
C PHE A 259 0.47 -21.25 -67.43
N ASN A 260 1.56 -20.85 -68.09
CA ASN A 260 2.32 -19.65 -67.74
C ASN A 260 2.05 -18.57 -68.79
N GLY A 261 1.85 -17.32 -68.40
CA GLY A 261 1.59 -16.22 -69.32
C GLY A 261 1.99 -14.84 -68.83
N VAL A 262 1.77 -13.84 -69.69
CA VAL A 262 2.12 -12.44 -69.44
C VAL A 262 1.03 -11.48 -69.95
N ASN A 263 0.83 -10.37 -69.22
CA ASN A 263 -0.03 -9.25 -69.62
C ASN A 263 0.49 -8.61 -70.93
N PRO A 264 -0.36 -8.08 -71.85
CA PRO A 264 0.01 -7.31 -73.05
C PRO A 264 0.78 -5.98 -72.82
N GLY A 265 1.88 -6.06 -72.07
CA GLY A 265 2.81 -5.01 -71.71
C GLY A 265 4.10 -5.56 -71.08
N GLY A 266 4.06 -6.79 -70.52
CA GLY A 266 5.20 -7.46 -69.91
C GLY A 266 5.52 -7.02 -68.47
N THR A 267 4.64 -6.24 -67.84
CA THR A 267 4.76 -5.73 -66.46
C THR A 267 4.36 -6.74 -65.39
N SER A 268 3.47 -7.68 -65.72
CA SER A 268 3.08 -8.79 -64.86
C SER A 268 3.08 -10.13 -65.61
N THR A 269 3.50 -11.17 -64.89
CA THR A 269 3.38 -12.57 -65.30
C THR A 269 2.26 -13.23 -64.51
N TRP A 270 1.74 -14.36 -65.00
CA TRP A 270 0.72 -15.13 -64.30
C TRP A 270 0.87 -16.62 -64.58
N ARG A 271 0.44 -17.44 -63.63
CA ARG A 271 0.43 -18.90 -63.71
C ARG A 271 -0.95 -19.45 -63.31
N TYR A 272 -1.44 -20.42 -64.05
CA TYR A 272 -2.53 -21.31 -63.66
C TYR A 272 -1.92 -22.67 -63.39
N ASP A 273 -1.96 -23.16 -62.15
CA ASP A 273 -1.23 -24.37 -61.75
C ASP A 273 -2.06 -25.66 -61.85
N GLU A 274 -1.44 -26.78 -61.50
CA GLU A 274 -2.06 -28.11 -61.54
C GLU A 274 -3.03 -28.38 -60.38
N ALA A 275 -2.97 -27.58 -59.30
CA ALA A 275 -4.00 -27.57 -58.26
C ALA A 275 -5.23 -26.73 -58.67
N GLY A 276 -5.08 -25.89 -59.69
CA GLY A 276 -6.10 -24.94 -60.16
C GLY A 276 -6.01 -23.56 -59.51
N LYS A 277 -4.97 -23.27 -58.72
CA LYS A 277 -4.73 -21.93 -58.16
C LYS A 277 -4.19 -21.00 -59.27
N ILE A 278 -4.54 -19.72 -59.18
CA ILE A 278 -3.98 -18.66 -60.03
C ILE A 278 -2.93 -17.93 -59.23
N GLU A 279 -1.77 -17.70 -59.82
CA GLU A 279 -0.70 -16.87 -59.28
C GLU A 279 -0.43 -15.72 -60.25
N ILE A 280 -0.22 -14.52 -59.73
CA ILE A 280 0.12 -13.31 -60.48
C ILE A 280 1.40 -12.74 -59.86
N ILE A 281 2.42 -12.45 -60.67
CA ILE A 281 3.68 -11.88 -60.20
C ILE A 281 3.90 -10.53 -60.88
N ILE A 282 4.11 -9.49 -60.08
CA ILE A 282 4.40 -8.11 -60.49
C ILE A 282 5.88 -7.82 -60.17
N GLU A 283 6.63 -7.46 -61.21
CA GLU A 283 8.11 -7.41 -61.19
C GLU A 283 8.66 -5.97 -61.25
N SER A 284 7.77 -4.96 -61.24
CA SER A 284 8.14 -3.57 -61.51
C SER A 284 7.23 -2.57 -60.80
N LEU A 285 7.85 -1.53 -60.23
CA LEU A 285 7.20 -0.42 -59.53
C LEU A 285 5.91 0.05 -60.22
N THR A 286 4.78 -0.06 -59.53
CA THR A 286 3.48 0.42 -60.01
C THR A 286 3.16 1.77 -59.37
N THR A 287 2.65 2.72 -60.17
CA THR A 287 2.30 4.07 -59.68
C THR A 287 0.94 4.47 -60.23
N ALA A 288 0.02 4.86 -59.35
CA ALA A 288 -1.32 5.33 -59.68
C ALA A 288 -1.51 6.78 -59.20
N ASP A 289 -1.70 7.71 -60.12
CA ASP A 289 -1.79 9.16 -59.84
C ASP A 289 -3.15 9.69 -60.29
N GLY A 290 -4.07 9.86 -59.32
CA GLY A 290 -5.47 10.24 -59.58
C GLY A 290 -6.26 9.22 -60.44
N THR A 291 -5.79 7.98 -60.52
CA THR A 291 -6.34 6.90 -61.37
C THR A 291 -6.50 5.60 -60.59
N THR A 292 -7.52 4.81 -60.93
CA THR A 292 -7.63 3.40 -60.50
C THR A 292 -6.80 2.50 -61.42
N GLY A 293 -5.99 1.62 -60.83
CA GLY A 293 -5.16 0.61 -61.50
C GLY A 293 -5.94 -0.65 -61.91
N GLU A 294 -5.27 -1.80 -61.95
CA GLU A 294 -5.92 -3.05 -62.37
C GLU A 294 -6.92 -3.54 -61.32
N HIS A 295 -8.14 -3.86 -61.78
CA HIS A 295 -9.23 -4.39 -60.96
C HIS A 295 -9.44 -5.86 -61.32
N PHE A 296 -9.06 -6.73 -60.39
CA PHE A 296 -9.20 -8.17 -60.49
C PHE A 296 -10.53 -8.63 -59.88
N HIS A 297 -11.19 -9.59 -60.52
CA HIS A 297 -12.43 -10.20 -60.03
C HIS A 297 -12.25 -11.72 -60.10
N ILE A 298 -11.74 -12.30 -59.02
CA ILE A 298 -11.02 -13.58 -59.00
C ILE A 298 -11.05 -14.16 -57.58
N ASN A 299 -11.31 -15.46 -57.43
CA ASN A 299 -11.16 -16.19 -56.16
C ASN A 299 -9.85 -17.01 -56.18
N ASP A 300 -9.52 -17.71 -55.10
CA ASP A 300 -8.49 -18.75 -55.01
C ASP A 300 -7.18 -18.34 -55.72
N ALA A 301 -6.58 -17.24 -55.27
CA ALA A 301 -5.50 -16.57 -55.99
C ALA A 301 -4.31 -16.21 -55.09
N THR A 302 -3.12 -16.22 -55.66
CA THR A 302 -1.91 -15.60 -55.10
C THR A 302 -1.54 -14.40 -55.98
N ILE A 303 -1.24 -13.26 -55.37
CA ILE A 303 -0.65 -12.09 -56.01
C ILE A 303 0.66 -11.82 -55.26
N THR A 304 1.77 -11.75 -55.97
CA THR A 304 3.09 -11.44 -55.41
C THR A 304 3.63 -10.20 -56.10
N ASP A 305 3.91 -9.13 -55.36
CA ASP A 305 4.57 -7.93 -55.89
C ASP A 305 5.97 -7.75 -55.30
N HIS A 306 6.96 -7.68 -56.19
CA HIS A 306 8.35 -7.32 -55.89
C HIS A 306 8.67 -5.88 -56.35
N GLY A 307 7.79 -5.23 -57.10
CA GLY A 307 8.00 -3.93 -57.73
C GLY A 307 7.84 -2.74 -56.78
N GLY A 308 6.90 -2.82 -55.84
CA GLY A 308 6.51 -1.72 -54.95
C GLY A 308 5.42 -0.83 -55.54
N ASN A 309 4.67 -0.17 -54.67
CA ASN A 309 3.40 0.46 -55.01
C ASN A 309 3.34 1.91 -54.52
N ILE A 310 2.99 2.84 -55.42
CA ILE A 310 2.86 4.26 -55.10
C ILE A 310 1.46 4.78 -55.51
N ALA A 311 0.62 5.12 -54.54
CA ALA A 311 -0.65 5.81 -54.74
C ALA A 311 -0.48 7.32 -54.51
N LEU A 312 -0.89 8.15 -55.47
CA LEU A 312 -0.80 9.62 -55.42
C LEU A 312 -2.15 10.27 -55.77
N ASN A 313 -2.46 11.40 -55.15
CA ASN A 313 -3.58 12.31 -55.50
C ASN A 313 -4.96 11.63 -55.68
N GLY A 314 -5.30 10.64 -54.84
CA GLY A 314 -6.56 9.89 -54.96
C GLY A 314 -6.51 8.71 -55.92
N GLY A 315 -5.30 8.24 -56.29
CA GLY A 315 -5.10 7.02 -57.06
C GLY A 315 -5.33 5.74 -56.25
N VAL A 316 -5.71 4.66 -56.92
CA VAL A 316 -5.80 3.31 -56.34
C VAL A 316 -4.88 2.38 -57.13
N VAL A 317 -3.94 1.66 -56.50
CA VAL A 317 -2.96 0.85 -57.25
C VAL A 317 -3.50 -0.54 -57.62
N ILE A 318 -4.01 -1.29 -56.63
CA ILE A 318 -4.54 -2.65 -56.78
C ILE A 318 -5.97 -2.69 -56.25
N ASN A 319 -6.91 -3.29 -56.99
CA ASN A 319 -8.25 -3.59 -56.51
C ASN A 319 -8.60 -5.06 -56.79
N VAL A 320 -9.09 -5.82 -55.79
CA VAL A 320 -9.42 -7.25 -55.92
C VAL A 320 -10.79 -7.55 -55.31
N ASP A 321 -11.69 -8.14 -56.09
CA ASP A 321 -12.92 -8.75 -55.58
C ASP A 321 -12.80 -10.29 -55.63
N GLY A 322 -13.02 -10.97 -54.50
CA GLY A 322 -13.11 -12.43 -54.39
C GLY A 322 -12.50 -13.00 -53.11
N ASN A 323 -12.66 -14.31 -52.91
CA ASN A 323 -12.30 -15.04 -51.68
C ASN A 323 -11.05 -15.93 -51.87
N ASP A 324 -10.39 -16.34 -50.76
CA ASP A 324 -9.07 -17.03 -50.77
C ASP A 324 -8.01 -16.26 -51.58
N ILE A 325 -7.76 -15.01 -51.19
CA ILE A 325 -6.78 -14.14 -51.85
C ILE A 325 -5.53 -14.03 -50.98
N THR A 326 -4.41 -14.54 -51.48
CA THR A 326 -3.08 -14.36 -50.88
C THR A 326 -2.37 -13.20 -51.58
N LEU A 327 -2.09 -12.08 -50.89
CA LEU A 327 -1.31 -10.96 -51.40
C LEU A 327 0.03 -10.86 -50.66
N ASN A 328 1.12 -11.18 -51.34
CA ASN A 328 2.48 -11.00 -50.83
C ASN A 328 3.08 -9.72 -51.44
N ASN A 329 3.56 -8.79 -50.63
CA ASN A 329 4.22 -7.57 -51.08
C ASN A 329 5.62 -7.45 -50.46
N ASP A 330 6.65 -7.58 -51.28
CA ASP A 330 8.05 -7.39 -50.90
C ASP A 330 8.58 -5.98 -51.24
N GLY A 331 7.90 -5.26 -52.13
CA GLY A 331 8.26 -3.90 -52.51
C GLY A 331 7.78 -2.84 -51.50
N LYS A 332 8.40 -1.65 -51.50
CA LYS A 332 7.93 -0.54 -50.65
C LYS A 332 6.50 -0.12 -51.05
N THR A 333 5.64 0.07 -50.05
CA THR A 333 4.28 0.58 -50.18
C THR A 333 4.25 2.07 -49.81
N THR A 334 3.65 2.90 -50.66
CA THR A 334 3.58 4.36 -50.46
C THR A 334 2.21 4.91 -50.88
N ALA A 335 1.54 5.68 -50.00
CA ALA A 335 0.24 6.31 -50.31
C ALA A 335 0.20 7.77 -49.83
N ILE A 336 0.22 8.72 -50.77
CA ILE A 336 0.37 10.16 -50.50
C ILE A 336 -0.84 10.94 -51.05
N GLY A 337 -1.42 11.78 -50.20
CA GLY A 337 -2.59 12.63 -50.49
C GLY A 337 -3.94 11.97 -50.17
N GLU A 338 -4.91 12.81 -49.84
CA GLU A 338 -6.28 12.43 -49.47
C GLU A 338 -6.90 11.45 -50.49
N GLY A 339 -7.34 10.29 -50.00
CA GLY A 339 -8.00 9.25 -50.79
C GLY A 339 -7.08 8.40 -51.68
N SER A 340 -5.76 8.57 -51.63
CA SER A 340 -4.81 7.65 -52.27
C SER A 340 -4.80 6.31 -51.54
N VAL A 341 -5.01 5.20 -52.23
CA VAL A 341 -5.03 3.84 -51.63
C VAL A 341 -4.09 2.90 -52.40
N VAL A 342 -3.22 2.14 -51.72
CA VAL A 342 -2.42 1.12 -52.45
C VAL A 342 -3.26 -0.12 -52.77
N GLY A 343 -3.82 -0.80 -51.77
CA GLY A 343 -4.66 -1.99 -51.97
C GLY A 343 -6.12 -1.81 -51.54
N ILE A 344 -7.06 -2.24 -52.37
CA ILE A 344 -8.45 -2.51 -51.96
C ILE A 344 -8.73 -3.99 -52.23
N LEU A 345 -9.19 -4.73 -51.22
CA LEU A 345 -9.56 -6.14 -51.37
C LEU A 345 -10.96 -6.37 -50.75
N THR A 346 -11.82 -7.11 -51.44
CA THR A 346 -13.23 -7.32 -51.06
C THR A 346 -13.63 -8.78 -51.22
N GLY A 347 -13.87 -9.47 -50.11
CA GLY A 347 -14.15 -10.91 -50.06
C GLY A 347 -13.57 -11.56 -48.79
N ASP A 348 -13.90 -12.83 -48.60
CA ASP A 348 -13.56 -13.58 -47.39
C ASP A 348 -12.21 -14.31 -47.50
N ASP A 349 -11.63 -14.68 -46.35
CA ASP A 349 -10.40 -15.50 -46.24
C ASP A 349 -9.18 -14.86 -46.96
N ILE A 350 -9.09 -13.53 -46.93
CA ILE A 350 -7.98 -12.76 -47.49
C ILE A 350 -6.75 -12.87 -46.59
N THR A 351 -5.59 -13.23 -47.15
CA THR A 351 -4.29 -13.23 -46.46
C THR A 351 -3.34 -12.24 -47.12
N ILE A 352 -2.85 -11.26 -46.39
CA ILE A 352 -1.86 -10.28 -46.83
C ILE A 352 -0.55 -10.49 -46.06
N THR A 353 0.58 -10.47 -46.75
CA THR A 353 1.92 -10.48 -46.15
C THR A 353 2.73 -9.34 -46.73
N ASN A 354 2.98 -8.30 -45.92
CA ASN A 354 3.77 -7.14 -46.29
C ASN A 354 5.17 -7.20 -45.68
N ASN A 355 6.16 -7.56 -46.49
CA ASN A 355 7.58 -7.58 -46.11
C ASN A 355 8.28 -6.24 -46.40
N GLY A 356 7.71 -5.42 -47.30
CA GLY A 356 8.24 -4.10 -47.64
C GLY A 356 7.92 -3.00 -46.61
N GLU A 357 8.74 -1.96 -46.60
CA GLU A 357 8.50 -0.72 -45.85
C GLU A 357 7.15 -0.07 -46.26
N THR A 358 6.45 0.57 -45.32
CA THR A 358 5.18 1.28 -45.60
C THR A 358 5.29 2.77 -45.25
N GLU A 359 4.87 3.65 -46.16
CA GLU A 359 4.88 5.11 -45.96
C GLU A 359 3.52 5.71 -46.39
N VAL A 360 2.77 6.31 -45.46
CA VAL A 360 1.47 6.95 -45.76
C VAL A 360 1.44 8.40 -45.29
N ASP A 361 0.95 9.29 -46.15
CA ASP A 361 0.80 10.72 -45.92
C ASP A 361 -0.61 11.13 -46.36
N GLY A 362 -1.58 11.12 -45.44
CA GLY A 362 -3.00 11.39 -45.71
C GLY A 362 -3.75 10.37 -46.59
N GLY A 363 -3.10 9.27 -47.00
CA GLY A 363 -3.68 8.18 -47.80
C GLY A 363 -4.13 6.96 -46.98
N THR A 364 -4.18 5.79 -47.62
CA THR A 364 -4.37 4.48 -46.98
C THR A 364 -3.47 3.41 -47.61
N ALA A 365 -2.77 2.59 -46.83
CA ALA A 365 -1.96 1.51 -47.43
C ALA A 365 -2.86 0.36 -47.94
N VAL A 366 -3.76 -0.17 -47.11
CA VAL A 366 -4.69 -1.23 -47.54
C VAL A 366 -6.07 -1.12 -46.89
N ILE A 367 -7.11 -1.33 -47.69
CA ILE A 367 -8.51 -1.49 -47.26
C ILE A 367 -8.95 -2.93 -47.57
N VAL A 368 -9.47 -3.64 -46.57
CA VAL A 368 -9.99 -5.00 -46.71
C VAL A 368 -11.44 -5.06 -46.25
N ASN A 369 -12.32 -5.68 -47.03
CA ASN A 369 -13.75 -5.79 -46.75
C ASN A 369 -14.21 -7.26 -46.86
N GLY A 370 -14.19 -7.98 -45.73
CA GLY A 370 -14.62 -9.38 -45.63
C GLY A 370 -13.97 -10.13 -44.47
N ASP A 371 -14.59 -11.25 -44.11
CA ASP A 371 -14.33 -11.95 -42.86
C ASP A 371 -13.07 -12.83 -42.93
N ARG A 372 -12.50 -13.13 -41.76
CA ARG A 372 -11.32 -14.01 -41.57
C ARG A 372 -10.03 -13.49 -42.22
N THR A 373 -9.99 -12.20 -42.55
CA THR A 373 -8.80 -11.49 -43.04
C THR A 373 -7.58 -11.75 -42.15
N THR A 374 -6.42 -12.04 -42.72
CA THR A 374 -5.13 -12.19 -42.03
C THR A 374 -4.12 -11.23 -42.63
N LEU A 375 -3.50 -10.37 -41.83
CA LEU A 375 -2.50 -9.37 -42.26
C LEU A 375 -1.20 -9.55 -41.47
N ASN A 376 -0.15 -10.01 -42.14
CA ASN A 376 1.20 -10.08 -41.59
C ASN A 376 1.99 -8.85 -42.07
N VAL A 377 2.65 -8.11 -41.17
CA VAL A 377 3.51 -6.97 -41.51
C VAL A 377 4.88 -7.20 -40.91
N ALA A 378 5.92 -7.23 -41.75
CA ALA A 378 7.31 -7.44 -41.32
C ALA A 378 8.22 -6.24 -41.65
N GLY A 379 7.82 -5.36 -42.58
CA GLY A 379 8.53 -4.11 -42.85
C GLY A 379 8.08 -2.97 -41.92
N ASP A 380 9.03 -2.10 -41.54
CA ASP A 380 8.74 -0.89 -40.77
C ASP A 380 7.73 0.01 -41.49
N SER A 381 6.90 0.71 -40.72
CA SER A 381 5.73 1.43 -41.22
C SER A 381 5.60 2.81 -40.59
N THR A 382 5.49 3.86 -41.44
CA THR A 382 5.30 5.26 -41.03
C THR A 382 4.02 5.83 -41.63
N PHE A 383 3.18 6.45 -40.80
CA PHE A 383 1.89 7.01 -41.19
C PHE A 383 1.76 8.45 -40.67
N THR A 384 1.38 9.39 -41.52
CA THR A 384 1.43 10.84 -41.26
C THR A 384 0.22 11.59 -41.81
N ASN A 385 -0.08 12.77 -41.24
CA ASN A 385 -1.07 13.75 -41.74
C ASN A 385 -2.48 13.18 -42.04
N GLY A 386 -3.02 12.31 -41.18
CA GLY A 386 -4.30 11.63 -41.42
C GLY A 386 -4.17 10.31 -42.20
N GLY A 387 -2.94 9.80 -42.36
CA GLY A 387 -2.65 8.57 -43.08
C GLY A 387 -3.11 7.33 -42.31
N THR A 388 -3.78 6.41 -43.00
CA THR A 388 -4.17 5.11 -42.43
C THR A 388 -3.24 4.00 -42.94
N GLY A 389 -2.75 3.13 -42.07
CA GLY A 389 -2.03 1.92 -42.49
C GLY A 389 -3.00 0.89 -43.06
N SER A 390 -3.53 0.03 -42.20
CA SER A 390 -4.59 -0.92 -42.57
C SER A 390 -5.97 -0.45 -42.13
N LEU A 391 -7.00 -0.77 -42.94
CA LEU A 391 -8.40 -0.67 -42.60
C LEU A 391 -9.09 -2.00 -42.93
N ILE A 392 -9.42 -2.80 -41.93
CA ILE A 392 -10.07 -4.11 -42.08
C ILE A 392 -11.51 -4.01 -41.60
N ASN A 393 -12.47 -4.38 -42.45
CA ASN A 393 -13.89 -4.44 -42.15
C ASN A 393 -14.39 -5.90 -42.29
N GLY A 394 -14.54 -6.62 -41.19
CA GLY A 394 -14.92 -8.04 -41.17
C GLY A 394 -14.58 -8.73 -39.85
N ASP A 395 -15.37 -9.74 -39.47
CA ASP A 395 -15.17 -10.54 -38.25
C ASP A 395 -13.97 -11.51 -38.41
N ASP A 396 -13.49 -12.13 -37.31
CA ASP A 396 -12.37 -13.10 -37.30
C ASP A 396 -11.00 -12.56 -37.79
N ALA A 397 -10.85 -11.23 -37.88
CA ALA A 397 -9.67 -10.55 -38.42
C ALA A 397 -8.39 -10.81 -37.60
N LYS A 398 -7.28 -11.11 -38.26
CA LYS A 398 -5.98 -11.40 -37.64
C LYS A 398 -4.93 -10.43 -38.14
N VAL A 399 -4.18 -9.80 -37.24
CA VAL A 399 -3.04 -8.94 -37.58
C VAL A 399 -1.81 -9.43 -36.82
N ASP A 400 -0.68 -9.53 -37.51
CA ASP A 400 0.60 -9.94 -36.94
C ASP A 400 1.68 -8.97 -37.41
N ASN A 401 1.89 -7.90 -36.65
CA ASN A 401 2.88 -6.86 -36.97
C ASN A 401 4.19 -7.06 -36.19
N LYS A 402 5.27 -7.25 -36.95
CA LYS A 402 6.65 -7.40 -36.49
C LYS A 402 7.54 -6.21 -36.87
N GLY A 403 7.09 -5.35 -37.78
CA GLY A 403 7.76 -4.10 -38.11
C GLY A 403 7.50 -3.02 -37.06
N THR A 404 8.42 -2.07 -36.96
CA THR A 404 8.24 -0.86 -36.14
C THR A 404 7.10 -0.02 -36.74
N MET A 405 6.21 0.49 -35.90
CA MET A 405 5.09 1.32 -36.33
C MET A 405 5.25 2.74 -35.77
N ASN A 406 5.26 3.75 -36.65
CA ASN A 406 5.36 5.16 -36.30
C ASN A 406 4.15 5.92 -36.86
N VAL A 407 3.32 6.50 -36.00
CA VAL A 407 2.02 7.09 -36.37
C VAL A 407 1.94 8.53 -35.86
N ASP A 408 2.01 9.50 -36.77
CA ASP A 408 2.09 10.93 -36.43
C ASP A 408 0.94 11.75 -37.02
N GLY A 409 0.44 12.68 -36.22
CA GLY A 409 -0.49 13.72 -36.67
C GLY A 409 -1.98 13.33 -36.63
N GLU A 410 -2.78 14.34 -36.27
CA GLU A 410 -4.23 14.39 -36.14
C GLU A 410 -4.99 13.52 -37.17
N ASN A 411 -5.70 12.50 -36.69
CA ASN A 411 -6.44 11.46 -37.42
C ASN A 411 -5.61 10.37 -38.14
N SER A 412 -4.27 10.38 -38.10
CA SER A 412 -3.48 9.24 -38.59
C SER A 412 -3.82 7.97 -37.77
N THR A 413 -3.90 6.81 -38.42
CA THR A 413 -4.25 5.54 -37.76
C THR A 413 -3.39 4.38 -38.27
N GLY A 414 -2.63 3.73 -37.39
CA GLY A 414 -1.67 2.71 -37.81
C GLY A 414 -2.31 1.40 -38.29
N SER A 415 -3.30 0.89 -37.56
CA SER A 415 -4.16 -0.19 -38.05
C SER A 415 -5.55 -0.09 -37.43
N LYS A 416 -6.57 -0.02 -38.30
CA LYS A 416 -7.98 0.04 -37.91
C LYS A 416 -8.71 -1.25 -38.26
N ILE A 417 -9.42 -1.82 -37.30
CA ILE A 417 -10.21 -3.04 -37.47
C ILE A 417 -11.64 -2.78 -36.99
N ASN A 418 -12.63 -3.08 -37.83
CA ASN A 418 -14.05 -3.01 -37.50
C ASN A 418 -14.66 -4.40 -37.68
N GLY A 419 -14.77 -5.16 -36.59
CA GLY A 419 -15.19 -6.57 -36.60
C GLY A 419 -14.91 -7.30 -35.28
N ASN A 420 -15.72 -8.31 -34.97
CA ASN A 420 -15.67 -9.10 -33.73
C ASN A 420 -14.63 -10.22 -33.81
N ASP A 421 -14.26 -10.76 -32.65
CA ASP A 421 -13.34 -11.89 -32.48
C ASP A 421 -11.95 -11.65 -33.13
N ALA A 422 -11.56 -10.37 -33.26
CA ALA A 422 -10.30 -9.95 -33.86
C ALA A 422 -9.09 -10.33 -32.99
N LEU A 423 -7.97 -10.73 -33.63
CA LEU A 423 -6.72 -11.12 -32.97
C LEU A 423 -5.54 -10.30 -33.50
N VAL A 424 -5.02 -9.37 -32.71
CA VAL A 424 -3.83 -8.58 -33.04
C VAL A 424 -2.62 -9.08 -32.26
N LYS A 425 -1.48 -9.22 -32.93
CA LYS A 425 -0.15 -9.31 -32.32
C LYS A 425 0.67 -8.11 -32.73
N GLN A 426 1.30 -7.48 -31.76
CA GLN A 426 2.25 -6.39 -31.95
C GLN A 426 3.60 -6.85 -31.36
N GLU A 427 4.52 -7.29 -32.21
CA GLU A 427 5.87 -7.72 -31.82
C GLU A 427 6.95 -6.64 -32.04
N GLY A 428 6.72 -5.69 -32.96
CA GLY A 428 7.55 -4.50 -33.15
C GLY A 428 7.13 -3.33 -32.25
N ASP A 429 8.01 -2.36 -32.06
CA ASP A 429 7.70 -1.16 -31.26
C ASP A 429 6.63 -0.27 -31.93
N LEU A 430 5.85 0.44 -31.13
CA LEU A 430 4.77 1.32 -31.54
C LEU A 430 5.01 2.74 -30.98
N PHE A 431 5.22 3.69 -31.88
CA PHE A 431 5.38 5.12 -31.60
C PHE A 431 4.15 5.88 -32.14
N VAL A 432 3.53 6.73 -31.30
CA VAL A 432 2.35 7.52 -31.67
C VAL A 432 2.50 8.97 -31.21
N SER A 433 2.25 9.93 -32.10
CA SER A 433 2.42 11.37 -31.86
C SER A 433 1.36 12.25 -32.52
N GLY A 434 1.31 13.53 -32.12
CA GLY A 434 0.55 14.57 -32.81
C GLY A 434 -0.97 14.41 -32.92
N GLY A 435 -1.63 13.62 -32.05
CA GLY A 435 -3.08 13.36 -32.12
C GLY A 435 -3.46 12.17 -33.00
N ALA A 436 -2.53 11.23 -33.22
CA ALA A 436 -2.75 10.00 -33.97
C ALA A 436 -3.28 8.84 -33.09
N LYS A 437 -3.69 7.74 -33.75
CA LYS A 437 -3.98 6.44 -33.12
C LYS A 437 -3.04 5.35 -33.61
N GLY A 438 -2.41 4.59 -32.72
CA GLY A 438 -1.58 3.44 -33.12
C GLY A 438 -2.43 2.29 -33.68
N ILE A 439 -3.17 1.61 -32.81
CA ILE A 439 -4.10 0.53 -33.17
C ILE A 439 -5.52 0.92 -32.71
N ASP A 440 -6.51 0.81 -33.57
CA ASP A 440 -7.91 1.22 -33.33
C ASP A 440 -8.86 0.07 -33.70
N VAL A 441 -9.33 -0.70 -32.71
CA VAL A 441 -10.21 -1.85 -32.93
C VAL A 441 -11.60 -1.61 -32.35
N THR A 442 -12.63 -1.71 -33.20
CA THR A 442 -14.05 -1.68 -32.81
C THR A 442 -14.67 -3.06 -33.04
N GLY A 443 -14.93 -3.81 -31.97
CA GLY A 443 -15.52 -5.15 -32.02
C GLY A 443 -15.38 -5.95 -30.72
N ASN A 444 -16.38 -6.77 -30.40
CA ASN A 444 -16.42 -7.59 -29.18
C ASN A 444 -15.47 -8.80 -29.28
N SER A 445 -15.08 -9.37 -28.14
CA SER A 445 -14.16 -10.52 -28.02
C SER A 445 -12.77 -10.27 -28.62
N THR A 446 -12.36 -9.01 -28.84
CA THR A 446 -11.06 -8.67 -29.43
C THR A 446 -9.93 -9.09 -28.50
N ILE A 447 -8.89 -9.74 -29.03
CA ILE A 447 -7.67 -10.10 -28.28
C ILE A 447 -6.47 -9.39 -28.92
N ILE A 448 -5.79 -8.55 -28.14
CA ILE A 448 -4.53 -7.90 -28.55
C ILE A 448 -3.40 -8.40 -27.65
N SER A 449 -2.32 -8.88 -28.26
CA SER A 449 -1.11 -9.39 -27.61
C SER A 449 0.09 -8.54 -28.01
N ASN A 450 0.51 -7.61 -27.14
CA ASN A 450 1.65 -6.74 -27.36
C ASN A 450 2.94 -7.25 -26.68
N LYS A 451 4.06 -7.06 -27.36
CA LYS A 451 5.42 -7.47 -26.98
C LYS A 451 6.47 -6.41 -27.32
N GLY A 452 6.23 -5.57 -28.32
CA GLY A 452 7.01 -4.35 -28.54
C GLY A 452 6.66 -3.27 -27.52
N ASN A 453 7.46 -2.21 -27.45
CA ASN A 453 7.21 -1.09 -26.55
C ASN A 453 6.15 -0.15 -27.13
N ILE A 454 5.32 0.46 -26.28
CA ILE A 454 4.33 1.47 -26.65
C ILE A 454 4.82 2.82 -26.14
N THR A 455 5.19 3.71 -27.06
CA THR A 455 5.59 5.09 -26.77
C THR A 455 4.56 6.06 -27.36
N VAL A 456 3.95 6.89 -26.52
CA VAL A 456 2.91 7.84 -26.95
C VAL A 456 3.25 9.25 -26.47
N VAL A 457 3.21 10.22 -27.38
CA VAL A 457 3.52 11.62 -27.10
C VAL A 457 2.49 12.59 -27.71
N ASP A 458 2.47 13.82 -27.20
CA ASP A 458 1.55 14.92 -27.57
C ASP A 458 0.06 14.68 -27.25
N GLU A 459 -0.67 15.78 -27.07
CA GLU A 459 -2.10 15.80 -26.75
C GLU A 459 -2.97 15.00 -27.72
N LYS A 460 -4.02 14.37 -27.19
CA LYS A 460 -4.99 13.48 -27.87
C LYS A 460 -4.43 12.17 -28.46
N SER A 461 -3.11 11.97 -28.51
CA SER A 461 -2.54 10.74 -29.07
C SER A 461 -2.98 9.50 -28.29
N ILE A 462 -3.35 8.42 -28.99
CA ILE A 462 -3.75 7.14 -28.37
C ILE A 462 -2.90 6.00 -28.91
N GLY A 463 -2.15 5.31 -28.05
CA GLY A 463 -1.34 4.15 -28.46
C GLY A 463 -2.21 3.01 -28.99
N ILE A 464 -3.09 2.47 -28.15
CA ILE A 464 -4.03 1.41 -28.54
C ILE A 464 -5.43 1.75 -28.01
N LEU A 465 -6.44 1.64 -28.87
CA LEU A 465 -7.87 1.70 -28.54
C LEU A 465 -8.53 0.35 -28.82
N LEU A 466 -9.25 -0.18 -27.82
CA LEU A 466 -10.21 -1.28 -27.97
C LEU A 466 -11.60 -0.79 -27.57
N ASP A 467 -12.56 -0.79 -28.52
CA ASP A 467 -13.98 -0.50 -28.31
C ASP A 467 -14.79 -1.79 -28.54
N GLY A 468 -15.16 -2.49 -27.45
CA GLY A 468 -15.93 -3.73 -27.52
C GLY A 468 -15.87 -4.58 -26.25
N ASN A 469 -16.98 -5.25 -25.94
CA ASN A 469 -17.14 -6.06 -24.73
C ASN A 469 -16.38 -7.41 -24.81
N ASP A 470 -16.10 -8.01 -23.65
CA ASP A 470 -15.34 -9.26 -23.49
C ASP A 470 -13.92 -9.23 -24.12
N SER A 471 -13.38 -8.04 -24.40
CA SER A 471 -12.06 -7.84 -25.02
C SER A 471 -10.89 -8.07 -24.06
N ALA A 472 -9.71 -8.39 -24.59
CA ALA A 472 -8.50 -8.66 -23.81
C ALA A 472 -7.26 -7.96 -24.38
N PHE A 473 -6.58 -7.17 -23.56
CA PHE A 473 -5.24 -6.65 -23.84
C PHE A 473 -4.20 -7.37 -22.95
N ILE A 474 -3.20 -7.98 -23.59
CA ILE A 474 -2.10 -8.68 -22.93
C ILE A 474 -0.81 -8.01 -23.37
N ASN A 475 -0.04 -7.47 -22.43
CA ASN A 475 1.16 -6.68 -22.70
C ASN A 475 2.42 -7.24 -22.01
N MET A 476 3.52 -7.31 -22.77
CA MET A 476 4.85 -7.73 -22.33
C MET A 476 5.97 -6.72 -22.63
N GLY A 477 5.72 -5.66 -23.41
CA GLY A 477 6.67 -4.56 -23.62
C GLY A 477 6.33 -3.37 -22.72
N ASP A 478 7.21 -2.37 -22.65
CA ASP A 478 6.99 -1.23 -21.74
C ASP A 478 6.00 -0.21 -22.33
N ILE A 479 5.25 0.48 -21.47
CA ILE A 479 4.31 1.55 -21.85
C ILE A 479 4.85 2.88 -21.33
N SER A 480 5.17 3.80 -22.21
CA SER A 480 5.68 5.14 -21.89
C SER A 480 4.81 6.21 -22.55
N VAL A 481 4.22 7.09 -21.74
CA VAL A 481 3.29 8.12 -22.22
C VAL A 481 3.64 9.47 -21.62
N SER A 482 3.80 10.49 -22.47
CA SER A 482 4.13 11.84 -22.02
C SER A 482 3.49 12.91 -22.91
N ASP A 483 2.64 13.76 -22.33
CA ASP A 483 2.09 14.89 -23.08
C ASP A 483 3.11 16.04 -23.18
N GLY A 484 2.87 16.96 -24.11
CA GLY A 484 3.50 18.29 -24.18
C GLY A 484 2.59 19.41 -23.65
N SER A 485 1.36 19.09 -23.28
CA SER A 485 0.23 20.01 -23.05
C SER A 485 -0.60 19.57 -21.85
N ALA A 486 -1.15 20.53 -21.09
CA ALA A 486 -1.95 20.26 -19.88
C ALA A 486 -3.46 20.40 -20.12
N SER A 487 -3.93 20.27 -21.37
CA SER A 487 -5.35 20.46 -21.73
C SER A 487 -6.10 19.24 -22.25
N GLU A 488 -5.46 18.31 -22.95
CA GLU A 488 -6.13 17.17 -23.63
C GLU A 488 -5.25 15.90 -23.63
N ASN A 489 -5.16 15.24 -22.48
CA ASN A 489 -4.23 14.16 -22.14
C ASN A 489 -4.00 13.11 -23.25
N ALA A 490 -2.73 12.83 -23.55
CA ALA A 490 -2.26 11.62 -24.25
C ALA A 490 -2.64 10.32 -23.49
N ILE A 491 -2.98 9.25 -24.21
CA ILE A 491 -3.34 7.94 -23.62
C ILE A 491 -2.50 6.79 -24.21
N GLY A 492 -1.88 5.97 -23.35
CA GLY A 492 -1.13 4.78 -23.81
C GLY A 492 -2.04 3.68 -24.33
N VAL A 493 -2.96 3.21 -23.48
CA VAL A 493 -3.96 2.19 -23.82
C VAL A 493 -5.32 2.60 -23.30
N LEU A 494 -6.33 2.63 -24.17
CA LEU A 494 -7.74 2.86 -23.86
C LEU A 494 -8.55 1.60 -24.16
N ILE A 495 -9.30 1.10 -23.17
CA ILE A 495 -10.23 -0.03 -23.32
C ILE A 495 -11.63 0.43 -22.92
N GLU A 496 -12.58 0.36 -23.85
CA GLU A 496 -13.99 0.72 -23.65
C GLU A 496 -14.86 -0.53 -23.89
N GLY A 497 -15.54 -1.04 -22.85
CA GLY A 497 -16.42 -2.20 -22.94
C GLY A 497 -16.46 -3.08 -21.69
N ASP A 498 -17.61 -3.70 -21.42
CA ASP A 498 -17.83 -4.55 -20.25
C ASP A 498 -17.08 -5.88 -20.33
N GLY A 499 -16.70 -6.44 -19.17
CA GLY A 499 -16.05 -7.75 -19.06
C GLY A 499 -14.59 -7.79 -19.54
N SER A 500 -14.01 -6.61 -19.82
CA SER A 500 -12.67 -6.45 -20.37
C SER A 500 -11.57 -7.06 -19.50
N THR A 501 -10.52 -7.59 -20.12
CA THR A 501 -9.37 -8.19 -19.43
C THR A 501 -8.09 -7.45 -19.76
N LEU A 502 -7.38 -6.96 -18.74
CA LEU A 502 -6.04 -6.39 -18.88
C LEU A 502 -5.02 -7.27 -18.15
N ILE A 503 -3.95 -7.66 -18.83
CA ILE A 503 -2.77 -8.28 -18.22
C ILE A 503 -1.54 -7.52 -18.71
N ASN A 504 -0.87 -6.78 -17.82
CA ASN A 504 0.39 -6.12 -18.12
C ASN A 504 1.55 -6.66 -17.25
N VAL A 505 2.65 -7.05 -17.89
CA VAL A 505 3.90 -7.44 -17.21
C VAL A 505 5.12 -6.60 -17.59
N GLY A 506 4.99 -5.64 -18.52
CA GLY A 506 5.99 -4.61 -18.77
C GLY A 506 5.86 -3.44 -17.79
N ASP A 507 6.86 -2.57 -17.76
CA ASP A 507 6.86 -1.39 -16.90
C ASP A 507 5.99 -0.26 -17.52
N VAL A 508 5.41 0.58 -16.67
CA VAL A 508 4.45 1.64 -17.06
C VAL A 508 4.94 3.00 -16.55
N SER A 509 5.11 3.97 -17.45
CA SER A 509 5.47 5.35 -17.12
C SER A 509 4.48 6.34 -17.73
N ALA A 510 3.96 7.26 -16.91
CA ALA A 510 3.15 8.40 -17.33
C ALA A 510 3.83 9.71 -16.90
N GLN A 511 3.82 10.76 -17.73
CA GLN A 511 4.39 12.07 -17.40
C GLN A 511 3.59 13.23 -18.01
N ASN A 512 3.73 14.43 -17.45
CA ASN A 512 3.19 15.70 -18.00
C ASN A 512 1.68 15.65 -18.30
N ALA A 513 0.82 15.24 -17.37
CA ALA A 513 -0.63 15.06 -17.61
C ALA A 513 -1.06 13.93 -18.56
N ALA A 514 -0.16 13.03 -18.98
CA ALA A 514 -0.55 11.80 -19.67
C ALA A 514 -1.36 10.81 -18.80
N THR A 515 -2.13 9.91 -19.42
CA THR A 515 -2.73 8.72 -18.78
C THR A 515 -2.16 7.45 -19.42
N ALA A 516 -1.38 6.64 -18.70
CA ALA A 516 -0.73 5.48 -19.32
C ALA A 516 -1.73 4.37 -19.71
N ILE A 517 -2.68 4.03 -18.82
CA ILE A 517 -3.73 3.06 -19.09
C ILE A 517 -5.09 3.58 -18.59
N LYS A 518 -6.12 3.52 -19.43
CA LYS A 518 -7.51 3.91 -19.11
C LYS A 518 -8.50 2.79 -19.48
N ILE A 519 -9.39 2.44 -18.56
CA ILE A 519 -10.44 1.43 -18.77
C ILE A 519 -11.81 2.05 -18.44
N VAL A 520 -12.80 1.84 -19.31
CA VAL A 520 -14.20 2.26 -19.14
C VAL A 520 -15.12 1.07 -19.39
N GLY A 521 -15.69 0.50 -18.33
CA GLY A 521 -16.60 -0.65 -18.42
C GLY A 521 -16.77 -1.40 -17.09
N ASP A 522 -17.86 -2.16 -16.98
CA ASP A 522 -18.19 -2.93 -15.78
C ASP A 522 -17.56 -4.34 -15.80
N ASN A 523 -17.36 -4.94 -14.62
CA ASN A 523 -16.94 -6.33 -14.41
C ASN A 523 -15.55 -6.72 -15.01
N SER A 524 -14.70 -5.74 -15.33
CA SER A 524 -13.37 -5.95 -15.91
C SER A 524 -12.39 -6.61 -14.92
N SER A 525 -11.37 -7.29 -15.47
CA SER A 525 -10.35 -8.03 -14.73
C SER A 525 -8.95 -7.53 -15.10
N ILE A 526 -8.30 -6.80 -14.20
CA ILE A 526 -7.01 -6.15 -14.41
C ILE A 526 -5.91 -6.83 -13.56
N ALA A 527 -4.78 -7.14 -14.19
CA ALA A 527 -3.55 -7.57 -13.54
C ALA A 527 -2.35 -6.75 -14.02
N LEU A 528 -1.61 -6.12 -13.09
CA LEU A 528 -0.35 -5.41 -13.34
C LEU A 528 0.81 -6.08 -12.57
N ALA A 529 2.00 -6.18 -13.16
CA ALA A 529 3.18 -6.80 -12.51
C ALA A 529 4.53 -6.07 -12.70
N GLY A 530 4.64 -5.11 -13.61
CA GLY A 530 5.85 -4.28 -13.75
C GLY A 530 5.97 -3.18 -12.68
N LEU A 531 6.86 -2.23 -12.89
CA LEU A 531 6.82 -0.90 -12.27
C LEU A 531 5.59 -0.14 -12.77
N VAL A 532 5.03 0.70 -11.91
CA VAL A 532 4.19 1.83 -12.33
C VAL A 532 4.86 3.10 -11.80
N GLU A 533 5.11 4.06 -12.68
CA GLU A 533 5.74 5.34 -12.37
C GLU A 533 4.93 6.49 -12.98
N THR A 534 4.64 7.53 -12.19
CA THR A 534 3.84 8.68 -12.64
C THR A 534 4.52 9.99 -12.24
N GLY A 535 4.85 10.82 -13.23
CA GLY A 535 5.30 12.20 -13.03
C GLY A 535 4.15 13.19 -12.91
N GLY A 536 4.46 14.47 -12.66
CA GLY A 536 3.48 15.55 -12.41
C GLY A 536 2.28 15.58 -13.37
N PHE A 537 1.11 15.81 -12.78
CA PHE A 537 -0.24 15.83 -13.37
C PHE A 537 -0.71 14.53 -14.04
N SER A 538 0.13 13.49 -14.15
CA SER A 538 -0.15 12.28 -14.93
C SER A 538 -0.90 11.20 -14.13
N THR A 539 -1.45 10.20 -14.83
CA THR A 539 -2.14 9.05 -14.24
C THR A 539 -1.59 7.72 -14.74
N GLY A 540 -1.25 6.80 -13.84
CA GLY A 540 -0.70 5.48 -14.20
C GLY A 540 -1.78 4.53 -14.72
N LEU A 541 -2.81 4.30 -13.90
CA LEU A 541 -3.99 3.50 -14.25
C LEU A 541 -5.27 4.23 -13.85
N GLU A 542 -6.21 4.36 -14.79
CA GLU A 542 -7.57 4.84 -14.54
C GLU A 542 -8.60 3.73 -14.86
N ILE A 543 -9.53 3.46 -13.94
CA ILE A 543 -10.66 2.54 -14.12
C ILE A 543 -11.96 3.27 -13.81
N THR A 544 -12.91 3.27 -14.76
CA THR A 544 -14.28 3.76 -14.58
C THR A 544 -15.28 2.63 -14.85
N GLY A 545 -16.15 2.33 -13.89
CA GLY A 545 -17.21 1.32 -14.00
C GLY A 545 -17.37 0.50 -12.71
N ASP A 546 -18.44 -0.30 -12.62
CA ASP A 546 -18.80 -1.06 -11.42
C ASP A 546 -18.24 -2.50 -11.43
N ASN A 547 -18.02 -3.07 -10.24
CA ASN A 547 -17.63 -4.48 -10.02
C ASN A 547 -16.28 -4.90 -10.65
N ASN A 548 -15.40 -3.97 -11.02
CA ASN A 548 -14.08 -4.26 -11.57
C ASN A 548 -13.16 -4.88 -10.50
N THR A 549 -12.24 -5.74 -10.94
CA THR A 549 -11.23 -6.38 -10.08
C THR A 549 -9.83 -6.02 -10.54
N LEU A 550 -9.02 -5.41 -9.67
CA LEU A 550 -7.63 -5.04 -9.90
C LEU A 550 -6.70 -5.87 -9.01
N THR A 551 -5.65 -6.46 -9.58
CA THR A 551 -4.55 -7.08 -8.84
C THR A 551 -3.22 -6.50 -9.31
N MET A 552 -2.57 -5.73 -8.43
CA MET A 552 -1.25 -5.15 -8.64
C MET A 552 -0.21 -5.98 -7.90
N SER A 553 0.43 -6.89 -8.63
CA SER A 553 1.67 -7.57 -8.21
C SER A 553 2.89 -6.82 -8.74
N THR A 554 2.79 -5.49 -8.84
CA THR A 554 3.88 -4.58 -9.20
C THR A 554 5.02 -4.70 -8.19
N TYR A 555 6.25 -4.47 -8.63
CA TYR A 555 7.41 -4.50 -7.72
C TYR A 555 7.65 -3.14 -7.02
N ALA A 556 7.16 -2.06 -7.61
CA ALA A 556 7.01 -0.74 -7.00
C ALA A 556 5.86 0.03 -7.68
N LEU A 557 5.31 1.01 -6.97
CA LEU A 557 4.41 2.05 -7.49
C LEU A 557 4.97 3.41 -7.03
N ASN A 558 5.58 4.14 -7.96
CA ASN A 558 6.25 5.42 -7.71
C ASN A 558 5.36 6.56 -8.23
N VAL A 559 4.77 7.33 -7.32
CA VAL A 559 3.89 8.46 -7.66
C VAL A 559 4.60 9.74 -7.24
N ILE A 560 5.17 10.46 -8.21
CA ILE A 560 6.16 11.49 -7.96
C ILE A 560 5.80 12.83 -8.63
N GLY A 561 5.81 13.90 -7.83
CA GLY A 561 5.58 15.27 -8.27
C GLY A 561 4.12 15.69 -8.49
N GLU A 562 3.98 17.02 -8.53
CA GLU A 562 2.75 17.82 -8.42
C GLU A 562 1.52 17.20 -9.09
N GLN A 563 0.51 16.84 -8.29
CA GLN A 563 -0.84 16.45 -8.71
C GLN A 563 -0.90 15.23 -9.65
N SER A 564 0.08 14.32 -9.51
CA SER A 564 0.06 13.00 -10.16
C SER A 564 -0.81 11.98 -9.40
N ALA A 565 -1.21 10.90 -10.09
CA ALA A 565 -2.02 9.83 -9.51
C ALA A 565 -1.57 8.44 -9.98
N GLY A 566 -1.16 7.58 -9.04
CA GLY A 566 -0.72 6.21 -9.38
C GLY A 566 -1.85 5.36 -9.95
N VAL A 567 -2.97 5.32 -9.23
CA VAL A 567 -4.18 4.58 -9.60
C VAL A 567 -5.41 5.42 -9.27
N ILE A 568 -6.35 5.51 -10.20
CA ILE A 568 -7.69 6.08 -10.00
C ILE A 568 -8.73 5.00 -10.31
N VAL A 569 -9.67 4.79 -9.39
CA VAL A 569 -10.82 3.90 -9.59
C VAL A 569 -12.12 4.62 -9.25
N SER A 570 -13.10 4.57 -10.15
CA SER A 570 -14.43 5.17 -9.95
C SER A 570 -15.55 4.20 -10.30
N GLY A 571 -16.47 3.97 -9.35
CA GLY A 571 -17.63 3.09 -9.50
C GLY A 571 -17.86 2.20 -8.26
N ASP A 572 -19.05 1.60 -8.18
CA ASP A 572 -19.49 0.81 -7.02
C ASP A 572 -18.92 -0.62 -7.05
N ASN A 573 -18.65 -1.18 -5.87
CA ASN A 573 -18.21 -2.57 -5.64
C ASN A 573 -16.86 -2.98 -6.28
N ASN A 574 -16.02 -2.02 -6.65
CA ASN A 574 -14.68 -2.27 -7.20
C ASN A 574 -13.73 -2.89 -6.16
N ASN A 575 -12.90 -3.85 -6.55
CA ASN A 575 -12.03 -4.63 -5.64
C ASN A 575 -10.55 -4.60 -6.07
N LEU A 576 -9.71 -3.93 -5.28
CA LEU A 576 -8.27 -3.77 -5.48
C LEU A 576 -7.47 -4.67 -4.52
N GLU A 577 -6.45 -5.35 -5.03
CA GLU A 577 -5.39 -6.00 -4.24
C GLU A 577 -4.03 -5.49 -4.71
N ILE A 578 -3.28 -4.83 -3.82
CA ILE A 578 -1.99 -4.18 -4.10
C ILE A 578 -0.92 -4.83 -3.24
N THR A 579 0.07 -5.48 -3.88
CA THR A 579 1.15 -6.19 -3.19
C THR A 579 2.53 -5.58 -3.39
N GLY A 580 2.66 -4.60 -4.30
CA GLY A 580 3.85 -3.78 -4.43
C GLY A 580 3.93 -2.72 -3.34
N SER A 581 5.15 -2.30 -2.98
CA SER A 581 5.33 -1.11 -2.15
C SER A 581 5.05 0.16 -2.95
N MET A 582 4.54 1.18 -2.27
CA MET A 582 4.09 2.44 -2.85
C MET A 582 4.91 3.59 -2.26
N VAL A 583 5.36 4.51 -3.13
CA VAL A 583 6.03 5.76 -2.79
C VAL A 583 5.20 6.90 -3.37
N VAL A 584 4.87 7.91 -2.57
CA VAL A 584 4.01 9.04 -2.96
C VAL A 584 4.65 10.34 -2.49
N ASP A 585 5.02 11.24 -3.42
CA ASP A 585 5.58 12.56 -3.11
C ASP A 585 4.91 13.71 -3.88
N GLY A 586 4.94 14.91 -3.30
CA GLY A 586 4.67 16.17 -4.00
C GLY A 586 3.20 16.42 -4.39
N ASP A 587 2.30 16.62 -3.42
CA ASP A 587 0.86 16.91 -3.67
C ASP A 587 0.19 15.90 -4.63
N SER A 588 0.56 14.62 -4.53
CA SER A 588 0.12 13.52 -5.41
C SER A 588 -0.70 12.46 -4.66
N VAL A 589 -1.39 11.57 -5.40
CA VAL A 589 -2.24 10.52 -4.81
C VAL A 589 -1.81 9.11 -5.24
N GLY A 590 -1.41 8.29 -4.28
CA GLY A 590 -0.92 6.92 -4.54
C GLY A 590 -2.00 6.01 -5.13
N THR A 591 -3.17 5.99 -4.52
CA THR A 591 -4.37 5.31 -5.03
C THR A 591 -5.63 6.03 -4.58
N LEU A 592 -6.42 6.53 -5.54
CA LEU A 592 -7.73 7.16 -5.35
C LEU A 592 -8.86 6.17 -5.67
N VAL A 593 -9.80 5.98 -4.75
CA VAL A 593 -10.99 5.14 -4.94
C VAL A 593 -12.25 5.95 -4.64
N THR A 594 -13.17 6.00 -5.61
CA THR A 594 -14.46 6.69 -5.47
C THR A 594 -15.62 5.74 -5.77
N GLY A 595 -16.60 5.65 -4.88
CA GLY A 595 -17.76 4.77 -5.02
C GLY A 595 -17.93 3.76 -3.89
N ASN A 596 -19.12 3.15 -3.83
CA ASN A 596 -19.63 2.51 -2.62
C ASN A 596 -19.41 0.99 -2.61
N GLY A 597 -19.23 0.40 -1.43
CA GLY A 597 -19.06 -1.05 -1.26
C GLY A 597 -17.74 -1.60 -1.83
N GLY A 598 -16.82 -0.70 -2.22
CA GLY A 598 -15.51 -1.05 -2.76
C GLY A 598 -14.58 -1.69 -1.72
N LYS A 599 -13.51 -2.33 -2.20
CA LYS A 599 -12.53 -3.03 -1.35
C LYS A 599 -11.12 -2.74 -1.80
N VAL A 600 -10.23 -2.51 -0.84
CA VAL A 600 -8.81 -2.29 -1.06
C VAL A 600 -8.03 -3.18 -0.11
N SER A 601 -7.05 -3.94 -0.62
CA SER A 601 -6.13 -4.74 0.17
C SER A 601 -4.69 -4.33 -0.12
N GLN A 602 -4.12 -3.47 0.73
CA GLN A 602 -2.72 -3.06 0.68
C GLN A 602 -1.85 -4.07 1.45
N LYS A 603 -0.77 -4.54 0.83
CA LYS A 603 0.15 -5.52 1.42
C LYS A 603 1.63 -5.18 1.30
N GLY A 604 2.01 -4.36 0.33
CA GLY A 604 3.35 -3.75 0.29
C GLY A 604 3.43 -2.54 1.22
N ASP A 605 4.65 -2.10 1.52
CA ASP A 605 4.86 -0.94 2.39
C ASP A 605 4.45 0.36 1.68
N LEU A 606 3.98 1.34 2.44
CA LEU A 606 3.50 2.63 1.96
C LEU A 606 4.37 3.74 2.55
N PHE A 607 5.04 4.51 1.70
CA PHE A 607 5.81 5.69 2.06
C PHE A 607 5.18 6.94 1.42
N VAL A 608 4.95 7.98 2.22
CA VAL A 608 4.30 9.23 1.78
C VAL A 608 5.07 10.43 2.34
N SER A 609 5.51 11.34 1.47
CA SER A 609 6.22 12.58 1.83
C SER A 609 5.71 13.80 1.03
N ASP A 610 6.25 14.99 1.31
CA ASP A 610 6.03 16.22 0.53
C ASP A 610 4.55 16.51 0.19
N ALA A 611 3.65 16.43 1.19
CA ALA A 611 2.21 16.62 1.07
C ALA A 611 1.45 15.58 0.19
N GLY A 612 2.05 14.41 -0.06
CA GLY A 612 1.39 13.30 -0.75
C GLY A 612 0.22 12.68 0.05
N ARG A 613 -0.68 11.98 -0.66
CA ARG A 613 -1.83 11.26 -0.08
C ARG A 613 -1.78 9.80 -0.51
N GLY A 614 -1.48 8.88 0.41
CA GLY A 614 -1.15 7.48 0.10
C GLY A 614 -2.30 6.69 -0.53
N ILE A 615 -3.31 6.35 0.27
CA ILE A 615 -4.56 5.75 -0.20
C ILE A 615 -5.71 6.65 0.21
N ASP A 616 -6.49 7.12 -0.77
CA ASP A 616 -7.61 8.04 -0.62
C ASP A 616 -8.92 7.35 -1.05
N ILE A 617 -9.91 7.26 -0.17
CA ILE A 617 -11.16 6.54 -0.41
C ILE A 617 -12.36 7.41 -0.06
N SER A 618 -13.26 7.63 -1.02
CA SER A 618 -14.50 8.39 -0.84
C SER A 618 -15.73 7.57 -1.28
N GLY A 619 -16.57 7.14 -0.33
CA GLY A 619 -17.81 6.39 -0.58
C GLY A 619 -18.24 5.42 0.53
N ASP A 620 -19.54 5.12 0.62
CA ASP A 620 -20.13 4.34 1.72
C ASP A 620 -19.73 2.86 1.70
N ARG A 621 -19.65 2.23 2.88
CA ARG A 621 -19.52 0.77 3.10
C ARG A 621 -18.27 0.16 2.47
N VAL A 622 -17.22 0.95 2.29
CA VAL A 622 -15.92 0.51 1.77
C VAL A 622 -15.19 -0.40 2.78
N THR A 623 -14.27 -1.24 2.30
CA THR A 623 -13.41 -2.06 3.17
C THR A 623 -11.93 -1.90 2.79
N LEU A 624 -11.14 -1.29 3.67
CA LEU A 624 -9.69 -1.18 3.52
C LEU A 624 -8.99 -2.16 4.50
N GLY A 625 -8.20 -3.08 3.95
CA GLY A 625 -7.32 -3.94 4.71
C GLY A 625 -5.85 -3.63 4.41
N ASN A 626 -5.06 -3.24 5.41
CA ASN A 626 -3.63 -3.03 5.28
C ASN A 626 -2.82 -4.08 6.07
N THR A 627 -1.77 -4.63 5.45
CA THR A 627 -0.75 -5.44 6.13
C THR A 627 0.68 -4.96 5.92
N GLY A 628 0.90 -3.88 5.15
CA GLY A 628 2.22 -3.27 4.94
C GLY A 628 2.54 -2.22 6.00
N LYS A 629 3.83 -1.89 6.17
CA LYS A 629 4.25 -0.76 7.02
C LYS A 629 3.84 0.55 6.36
N ILE A 630 3.16 1.41 7.10
CA ILE A 630 2.86 2.80 6.69
C ILE A 630 3.92 3.71 7.30
N THR A 631 4.48 4.60 6.49
CA THR A 631 5.45 5.63 6.89
C THR A 631 5.04 6.96 6.26
N VAL A 632 4.82 7.98 7.08
CA VAL A 632 4.36 9.31 6.65
C VAL A 632 5.29 10.38 7.23
N GLU A 633 5.80 11.22 6.35
CA GLU A 633 6.74 12.30 6.63
C GLU A 633 6.26 13.60 5.96
N ASP A 634 6.68 14.75 6.47
CA ASP A 634 6.33 16.11 6.06
C ASP A 634 4.87 16.57 6.25
N ALA A 635 4.72 17.89 6.40
CA ALA A 635 3.45 18.54 6.69
C ALA A 635 2.42 18.37 5.56
N ASN A 636 1.17 18.15 5.93
CA ASN A 636 0.03 17.83 5.05
C ASN A 636 0.09 16.45 4.35
N SER A 637 1.16 15.67 4.53
CA SER A 637 1.22 14.29 4.01
C SER A 637 0.28 13.39 4.80
N VAL A 638 -0.49 12.54 4.13
CA VAL A 638 -1.43 11.60 4.80
C VAL A 638 -1.29 10.18 4.24
N GLY A 639 -1.10 9.20 5.13
CA GLY A 639 -0.95 7.79 4.75
C GLY A 639 -2.24 7.18 4.18
N ILE A 640 -3.31 7.23 4.97
CA ILE A 640 -4.65 6.73 4.59
C ILE A 640 -5.71 7.79 4.85
N ILE A 641 -6.61 8.01 3.90
CA ILE A 641 -7.81 8.83 4.04
C ILE A 641 -9.04 8.00 3.72
N ILE A 642 -10.05 8.09 4.58
CA ILE A 642 -11.36 7.45 4.40
C ILE A 642 -12.45 8.51 4.66
N GLU A 643 -13.30 8.72 3.66
CA GLU A 643 -14.47 9.59 3.70
C GLU A 643 -15.73 8.79 3.32
N GLY A 644 -16.62 8.51 4.26
CA GLY A 644 -17.94 7.92 3.99
C GLY A 644 -18.41 6.87 5.00
N ASP A 645 -19.73 6.79 5.15
CA ASP A 645 -20.46 5.99 6.14
C ASP A 645 -20.17 4.48 6.12
N ASP A 646 -20.33 3.82 7.27
CA ASP A 646 -20.26 2.37 7.47
C ASP A 646 -18.92 1.74 6.97
N ALA A 647 -17.83 2.50 6.94
CA ALA A 647 -16.55 2.04 6.40
C ALA A 647 -15.81 1.10 7.37
N VAL A 648 -15.08 0.12 6.81
CA VAL A 648 -14.37 -0.92 7.57
C VAL A 648 -12.87 -0.83 7.30
N PHE A 649 -12.09 -0.37 8.27
CA PHE A 649 -10.62 -0.24 8.14
C PHE A 649 -9.91 -1.20 9.09
N LYS A 650 -9.00 -2.04 8.57
CA LYS A 650 -8.24 -3.00 9.38
C LYS A 650 -6.75 -2.95 9.01
N SER A 651 -5.89 -2.53 9.93
CA SER A 651 -4.43 -2.51 9.75
C SER A 651 -3.73 -3.46 10.71
N THR A 652 -2.88 -4.34 10.17
CA THR A 652 -1.94 -5.16 10.97
C THR A 652 -0.48 -4.73 10.79
N GLY A 653 -0.23 -3.71 9.96
CA GLY A 653 1.09 -3.11 9.78
C GLY A 653 1.29 -1.92 10.69
N GLU A 654 2.55 -1.66 11.08
CA GLU A 654 2.95 -0.47 11.84
C GLU A 654 2.57 0.82 11.10
N ILE A 655 2.12 1.84 11.83
CA ILE A 655 1.91 3.20 11.32
C ILE A 655 3.01 4.08 11.91
N ASN A 656 3.83 4.70 11.07
CA ASN A 656 5.00 5.47 11.49
C ASN A 656 4.85 6.90 10.98
N VAL A 657 4.92 7.88 11.87
CA VAL A 657 4.60 9.27 11.57
C VAL A 657 5.67 10.20 12.15
N SER A 658 6.11 11.16 11.36
CA SER A 658 6.94 12.27 11.83
C SER A 658 6.82 13.48 10.91
N LEU A 659 7.54 14.56 11.25
CA LEU A 659 7.68 15.75 10.39
C LEU A 659 6.35 16.46 10.05
N ASP A 660 5.37 16.41 10.96
CA ASP A 660 4.00 16.94 10.80
C ASP A 660 3.09 16.19 9.80
N GLY A 661 3.46 14.96 9.45
CA GLY A 661 2.58 14.04 8.70
C GLY A 661 1.42 13.47 9.54
N GLN A 662 0.47 12.82 8.86
CA GLN A 662 -0.68 12.14 9.46
C GLN A 662 -0.78 10.67 9.01
N GLY A 663 -0.80 9.72 9.94
CA GLY A 663 -0.77 8.29 9.61
C GLY A 663 -2.07 7.79 8.95
N ALA A 664 -3.22 8.12 9.55
CA ALA A 664 -4.53 7.97 8.92
C ALA A 664 -5.52 9.04 9.38
N ALA A 665 -6.44 9.44 8.49
CA ALA A 665 -7.57 10.31 8.77
C ALA A 665 -8.88 9.62 8.35
N ILE A 666 -9.88 9.60 9.24
CA ILE A 666 -11.12 8.85 9.07
C ILE A 666 -12.33 9.73 9.38
N SER A 667 -13.30 9.78 8.46
CA SER A 667 -14.53 10.54 8.57
C SER A 667 -15.71 9.84 7.89
N GLY A 668 -16.89 9.93 8.48
CA GLY A 668 -18.08 9.14 8.14
C GLY A 668 -18.92 8.91 9.39
N ASP A 669 -20.02 8.19 9.27
CA ASP A 669 -20.77 7.68 10.42
C ASP A 669 -20.72 6.13 10.44
N ARG A 670 -20.44 5.54 11.61
CA ARG A 670 -20.53 4.09 11.95
C ARG A 670 -19.39 3.18 11.44
N GLU A 671 -18.15 3.65 11.52
CA GLU A 671 -16.96 2.90 11.09
C GLU A 671 -16.60 1.71 12.01
N ASP A 672 -16.00 0.67 11.44
CA ASP A 672 -15.39 -0.48 12.15
C ASP A 672 -13.86 -0.47 11.90
N VAL A 673 -13.14 0.22 12.78
CA VAL A 673 -11.69 0.43 12.73
C VAL A 673 -10.96 -0.53 13.66
N SER A 674 -10.00 -1.30 13.12
CA SER A 674 -9.23 -2.30 13.88
C SER A 674 -7.73 -2.20 13.59
N LEU A 675 -6.92 -1.91 14.61
CA LEU A 675 -5.50 -1.57 14.50
C LEU A 675 -4.66 -2.49 15.40
N SER A 676 -4.00 -3.50 14.81
CA SER A 676 -3.15 -4.46 15.54
C SER A 676 -1.65 -4.28 15.27
N GLY A 677 -1.27 -3.20 14.58
CA GLY A 677 0.13 -2.76 14.43
C GLY A 677 0.39 -1.54 15.32
N ASP A 678 1.63 -1.39 15.79
CA ASP A 678 2.03 -0.23 16.62
C ASP A 678 1.90 1.09 15.83
N ILE A 679 1.43 2.13 16.52
CA ILE A 679 1.37 3.52 16.03
C ILE A 679 2.55 4.28 16.64
N ASN A 680 3.52 4.66 15.82
CA ASN A 680 4.77 5.30 16.22
C ASN A 680 4.80 6.77 15.77
N VAL A 681 4.64 7.73 16.68
CA VAL A 681 4.69 9.17 16.41
C VAL A 681 5.98 9.76 16.98
N THR A 682 6.90 10.20 16.12
CA THR A 682 8.25 10.63 16.53
C THR A 682 8.51 12.07 16.13
N GLN A 683 8.87 12.92 17.10
CA GLN A 683 9.27 14.30 16.80
C GLN A 683 10.64 14.31 16.12
N GLN A 684 10.69 14.81 14.90
CA GLN A 684 11.91 14.90 14.09
C GLN A 684 12.20 16.35 13.71
N ARG A 685 13.40 16.60 13.17
CA ARG A 685 13.81 17.92 12.69
C ARG A 685 13.60 18.04 11.19
N ASP A 686 12.90 19.09 10.78
CA ASP A 686 12.70 19.44 9.38
C ASP A 686 14.01 19.93 8.70
N SER A 687 13.91 20.28 7.42
CA SER A 687 15.02 20.84 6.63
C SER A 687 15.56 22.18 7.15
N ASN A 688 14.80 22.90 7.99
CA ASN A 688 15.21 24.13 8.68
C ASN A 688 15.85 23.87 10.08
N GLY A 689 15.85 22.62 10.55
CA GLY A 689 16.34 22.22 11.88
C GLY A 689 15.34 22.48 13.03
N VAL A 690 14.08 22.71 12.71
CA VAL A 690 12.94 22.91 13.64
C VAL A 690 12.36 21.54 13.99
N PHE A 691 12.14 21.28 15.28
CA PHE A 691 11.35 20.13 15.71
C PHE A 691 9.86 20.38 15.45
N VAL A 692 9.26 19.46 14.69
CA VAL A 692 7.87 19.49 14.19
C VAL A 692 7.14 18.20 14.56
N GLY A 693 5.82 18.28 14.71
CA GLY A 693 4.97 17.27 15.34
C GLY A 693 4.54 16.09 14.46
N GLY A 694 3.27 15.71 14.58
CA GLY A 694 2.61 14.69 13.76
C GLY A 694 1.44 14.01 14.47
N THR A 695 0.53 13.41 13.71
CA THR A 695 -0.66 12.71 14.23
C THR A 695 -0.71 11.25 13.77
N GLY A 696 -0.79 10.30 14.70
CA GLY A 696 -0.83 8.87 14.41
C GLY A 696 -2.08 8.46 13.65
N VAL A 697 -3.24 8.55 14.29
CA VAL A 697 -4.56 8.32 13.69
C VAL A 697 -5.54 9.38 14.20
N ASP A 698 -6.40 9.86 13.31
CA ASP A 698 -7.48 10.80 13.60
C ASP A 698 -8.83 10.26 13.11
N MET A 699 -9.84 10.29 13.96
CA MET A 699 -11.23 9.95 13.65
C MET A 699 -12.15 11.10 14.01
N SER A 700 -13.09 11.42 13.11
CA SER A 700 -14.01 12.57 13.24
C SER A 700 -15.48 12.22 13.01
N GLY A 701 -15.84 10.94 13.10
CA GLY A 701 -17.17 10.39 12.80
C GLY A 701 -18.08 10.15 14.02
N ASP A 702 -19.36 9.85 13.77
CA ASP A 702 -20.38 9.56 14.79
C ASP A 702 -20.79 8.07 14.81
N ASP A 703 -21.21 7.56 15.98
CA ASP A 703 -21.67 6.15 16.19
C ASP A 703 -20.63 5.05 15.86
N SER A 704 -19.34 5.37 15.76
CA SER A 704 -18.26 4.49 15.24
C SER A 704 -17.51 3.69 16.32
N HIS A 705 -16.76 2.67 15.89
CA HIS A 705 -15.99 1.79 16.77
C HIS A 705 -14.51 1.70 16.36
N ILE A 706 -13.61 1.93 17.32
CA ILE A 706 -12.18 1.70 17.23
C ILE A 706 -11.79 0.56 18.17
N SER A 707 -10.98 -0.39 17.69
CA SER A 707 -10.34 -1.44 18.47
C SER A 707 -8.84 -1.49 18.17
N LEU A 708 -8.01 -1.27 19.18
CA LEU A 708 -6.56 -1.04 19.05
C LEU A 708 -5.77 -1.98 19.98
N ASP A 709 -5.00 -2.88 19.37
CA ASP A 709 -4.23 -3.95 20.04
C ASP A 709 -2.70 -3.77 19.88
N GLY A 710 -2.27 -2.97 18.90
CA GLY A 710 -0.90 -2.45 18.83
C GLY A 710 -0.66 -1.37 19.89
N ASN A 711 0.60 -1.02 20.16
CA ASN A 711 0.93 0.04 21.12
C ASN A 711 0.88 1.44 20.45
N ILE A 712 0.49 2.45 21.22
CA ILE A 712 0.65 3.86 20.84
C ILE A 712 1.96 4.36 21.43
N ASN A 713 2.94 4.70 20.59
CA ASN A 713 4.30 5.07 20.98
C ASN A 713 4.62 6.53 20.56
N LEU A 714 4.70 7.45 21.51
CA LEU A 714 5.12 8.84 21.29
C LEU A 714 6.56 9.08 21.75
N VAL A 715 7.38 9.71 20.90
CA VAL A 715 8.80 9.98 21.20
C VAL A 715 9.18 11.43 20.89
N SER A 716 9.69 12.17 21.89
CA SER A 716 10.33 13.48 21.67
C SER A 716 11.65 13.62 22.43
N LEU A 717 12.76 13.62 21.68
CA LEU A 717 14.14 13.66 22.20
C LEU A 717 14.86 14.92 21.68
N MET A 718 14.51 16.07 22.25
CA MET A 718 14.89 17.40 21.77
C MET A 718 16.32 17.83 22.14
N GLY A 719 16.82 17.40 23.30
CA GLY A 719 18.06 17.89 23.89
C GLY A 719 17.94 19.27 24.56
N ASP A 720 19.07 19.97 24.72
CA ASP A 720 19.20 21.11 25.65
C ASP A 720 18.88 22.49 25.04
N SER A 721 18.80 22.60 23.72
CA SER A 721 18.53 23.86 23.01
C SER A 721 17.89 23.63 21.62
N PRO A 722 16.65 23.13 21.56
CA PRO A 722 15.93 22.94 20.31
C PRO A 722 15.43 24.27 19.71
N THR A 723 15.24 24.27 18.39
CA THR A 723 14.27 25.17 17.72
C THR A 723 12.97 24.38 17.56
N ILE A 724 11.81 25.00 17.82
CA ILE A 724 10.50 24.34 17.82
C ILE A 724 9.48 25.17 17.04
N SER A 725 8.53 24.49 16.42
CA SER A 725 7.33 25.10 15.80
C SER A 725 6.26 25.41 16.86
N GLY A 726 6.04 24.47 17.78
CA GLY A 726 4.97 24.47 18.78
C GLY A 726 3.90 23.40 18.55
N ASP A 727 4.00 22.62 17.47
CA ASP A 727 3.03 21.59 17.10
C ASP A 727 2.94 20.47 18.15
N SER A 728 1.79 19.82 18.22
CA SER A 728 1.54 18.66 19.08
C SER A 728 2.03 17.35 18.47
N LEU A 729 2.30 16.37 19.33
CA LEU A 729 2.30 14.96 18.94
C LEU A 729 1.03 14.32 19.48
N THR A 730 0.20 13.77 18.60
CA THR A 730 -1.03 13.08 19.00
C THR A 730 -0.98 11.63 18.53
N GLY A 731 -1.12 10.67 19.45
CA GLY A 731 -1.13 9.25 19.10
C GLY A 731 -2.42 8.83 18.40
N LEU A 732 -3.54 9.05 19.10
CA LEU A 732 -4.90 8.87 18.58
C LEU A 732 -5.74 10.11 18.92
N SER A 733 -6.47 10.61 17.93
CA SER A 733 -7.47 11.68 18.06
C SER A 733 -8.86 11.12 17.75
N VAL A 734 -9.85 11.43 18.59
CA VAL A 734 -11.26 11.03 18.40
C VAL A 734 -12.18 12.22 18.66
N GLY A 735 -12.82 12.72 17.61
CA GLY A 735 -13.97 13.62 17.64
C GLY A 735 -15.28 12.88 17.35
N GLY A 736 -16.33 13.65 17.05
CA GLY A 736 -17.69 13.14 16.84
C GLY A 736 -18.37 12.65 18.12
N ASP A 737 -19.57 12.11 18.01
CA ASP A 737 -20.43 11.70 19.13
C ASP A 737 -20.73 10.18 19.15
N ASN A 738 -20.91 9.62 20.35
CA ASN A 738 -21.33 8.23 20.63
C ASN A 738 -20.33 7.11 20.25
N ASN A 739 -19.08 7.42 19.93
CA ASN A 739 -18.05 6.45 19.53
C ASN A 739 -17.62 5.51 20.67
N THR A 740 -17.13 4.32 20.34
CA THR A 740 -16.57 3.35 21.31
C THR A 740 -15.14 2.94 20.94
N VAL A 741 -14.18 3.21 21.84
CA VAL A 741 -12.74 3.07 21.64
C VAL A 741 -12.15 2.05 22.62
N ASP A 742 -11.86 0.84 22.16
CA ASP A 742 -11.25 -0.23 22.95
C ASP A 742 -9.72 -0.28 22.71
N LEU A 743 -8.93 -0.14 23.78
CA LEU A 743 -7.46 -0.03 23.74
C LEU A 743 -6.81 -1.14 24.60
N SER A 744 -6.44 -2.28 24.00
CA SER A 744 -5.71 -3.37 24.66
C SER A 744 -4.19 -3.19 24.63
N GLY A 745 -3.67 -2.41 23.69
CA GLY A 745 -2.25 -2.01 23.64
C GLY A 745 -1.88 -0.91 24.65
N ASN A 746 -0.59 -0.74 24.91
CA ASN A 746 -0.07 0.28 25.84
C ASN A 746 -0.03 1.67 25.18
N ILE A 747 -0.25 2.72 25.96
CA ILE A 747 0.08 4.11 25.59
C ILE A 747 1.46 4.45 26.18
N ASN A 748 2.51 4.44 25.35
CA ASN A 748 3.89 4.71 25.75
C ASN A 748 4.34 6.10 25.31
N ILE A 749 4.78 6.95 26.25
CA ILE A 749 5.32 8.28 25.97
C ILE A 749 6.75 8.38 26.53
N ASN A 750 7.71 8.76 25.68
CA ASN A 750 9.13 8.88 26.05
C ASN A 750 9.67 10.28 25.67
N VAL A 751 10.16 11.03 26.65
CA VAL A 751 10.64 12.41 26.46
C VAL A 751 12.04 12.70 27.00
N GLY A 752 12.76 13.60 26.32
CA GLY A 752 14.07 14.08 26.76
C GLY A 752 14.39 15.49 26.29
N SER A 753 14.47 16.44 27.23
CA SER A 753 14.94 17.80 26.94
C SER A 753 15.62 18.44 28.14
N GLY A 754 16.68 19.22 27.91
CA GLY A 754 17.29 20.11 28.90
C GLY A 754 16.79 21.55 28.88
N TYR A 755 15.93 21.89 27.92
CA TYR A 755 15.40 23.23 27.72
C TYR A 755 14.25 23.53 28.70
N LEU A 756 14.15 24.78 29.18
CA LEU A 756 13.29 25.18 30.32
C LEU A 756 12.16 26.16 29.97
N ASN A 757 11.96 26.46 28.68
CA ASN A 757 10.76 27.15 28.21
C ASN A 757 9.81 26.12 27.60
N ASP A 758 8.54 26.51 27.43
CA ASP A 758 7.45 25.75 26.81
C ASP A 758 7.88 25.00 25.53
N GLN A 759 7.45 23.74 25.40
CA GLN A 759 7.79 22.82 24.30
C GLN A 759 6.50 22.28 23.65
N ALA A 760 6.65 21.32 22.74
CA ALA A 760 5.51 20.61 22.16
C ALA A 760 4.60 20.00 23.23
N VAL A 761 3.30 19.93 22.93
CA VAL A 761 2.31 19.21 23.72
C VAL A 761 2.23 17.77 23.20
N LEU A 762 2.43 16.79 24.07
CA LEU A 762 2.27 15.38 23.73
C LEU A 762 0.94 14.87 24.30
N VAL A 763 0.09 14.27 23.45
CA VAL A 763 -1.17 13.66 23.87
C VAL A 763 -1.23 12.22 23.36
N GLY A 764 -1.25 11.24 24.27
CA GLY A 764 -1.31 9.83 23.89
C GLY A 764 -2.62 9.49 23.18
N VAL A 765 -3.75 9.84 23.81
CA VAL A 765 -5.10 9.83 23.21
C VAL A 765 -5.83 11.12 23.60
N ASP A 766 -6.40 11.83 22.61
CA ASP A 766 -7.29 12.98 22.84
C ASP A 766 -8.71 12.64 22.38
N VAL A 767 -9.71 12.93 23.21
CA VAL A 767 -11.13 12.69 22.92
C VAL A 767 -11.95 13.94 23.16
N THR A 768 -12.75 14.31 22.17
CA THR A 768 -13.69 15.45 22.17
C THR A 768 -15.09 14.98 21.78
N GLY A 769 -16.07 15.88 21.61
CA GLY A 769 -17.46 15.50 21.30
C GLY A 769 -18.25 15.04 22.53
N GLU A 770 -19.34 14.29 22.34
CA GLU A 770 -20.27 13.89 23.41
C GLU A 770 -20.65 12.39 23.36
N ASN A 771 -20.78 11.76 24.53
CA ASN A 771 -21.18 10.35 24.76
C ASN A 771 -20.18 9.29 24.26
N ASN A 772 -18.96 9.69 23.90
CA ASN A 772 -17.89 8.76 23.52
C ASN A 772 -17.44 7.93 24.73
N THR A 773 -17.18 6.64 24.51
CA THR A 773 -16.75 5.67 25.52
C THR A 773 -15.36 5.13 25.19
N ILE A 774 -14.41 5.26 26.11
CA ILE A 774 -13.04 4.74 25.98
C ILE A 774 -12.86 3.61 26.99
N ASN A 775 -12.31 2.47 26.56
CA ASN A 775 -11.98 1.33 27.42
C ASN A 775 -10.48 1.02 27.29
N LEU A 776 -9.68 1.42 28.28
CA LEU A 776 -8.22 1.24 28.28
C LEU A 776 -7.82 0.07 29.16
N GLU A 777 -7.48 -1.07 28.55
CA GLU A 777 -6.98 -2.27 29.24
C GLU A 777 -5.44 -2.31 29.31
N GLY A 778 -4.74 -1.76 28.31
CA GLY A 778 -3.28 -1.84 28.20
C GLY A 778 -2.48 -0.95 29.16
N GLY A 779 -3.06 0.17 29.60
CA GLY A 779 -2.43 1.13 30.52
C GLY A 779 -1.56 2.21 29.88
N ILE A 780 -1.08 3.15 30.71
CA ILE A 780 -0.37 4.36 30.30
C ILE A 780 1.04 4.38 30.91
N ASN A 781 2.08 4.42 30.07
CA ASN A 781 3.49 4.42 30.44
C ASN A 781 4.16 5.74 30.04
N ILE A 782 4.46 6.63 30.99
CA ILE A 782 5.10 7.93 30.74
C ILE A 782 6.50 7.96 31.36
N THR A 783 7.51 8.19 30.53
CA THR A 783 8.94 8.15 30.92
C THR A 783 9.73 9.34 30.39
N GLY A 784 10.75 9.78 31.13
CA GLY A 784 11.70 10.79 30.62
C GLY A 784 12.21 11.82 31.63
N ASP A 785 13.07 12.73 31.15
CA ASP A 785 13.52 13.92 31.88
C ASP A 785 13.35 15.16 30.99
N SER A 786 12.37 16.03 31.28
CA SER A 786 12.11 17.27 30.52
C SER A 786 12.05 18.51 31.42
N GLY A 787 12.47 19.64 30.86
CA GLY A 787 12.34 20.96 31.46
C GLY A 787 11.14 21.78 30.96
N GLY A 788 10.40 21.35 29.94
CA GLY A 788 9.32 22.16 29.34
C GLY A 788 8.28 21.45 28.47
N HIS A 789 8.32 20.11 28.33
CA HIS A 789 7.23 19.36 27.69
C HIS A 789 5.95 19.44 28.53
N SER A 790 4.82 19.71 27.90
CA SER A 790 3.50 19.42 28.47
C SER A 790 3.02 18.07 27.94
N ILE A 791 2.55 17.19 28.81
CA ILE A 791 2.12 15.83 28.45
C ILE A 791 0.76 15.54 29.05
N LYS A 792 -0.13 14.97 28.23
CA LYS A 792 -1.33 14.26 28.66
C LYS A 792 -1.23 12.80 28.22
N GLY A 793 -1.34 11.83 29.13
CA GLY A 793 -1.44 10.42 28.77
C GLY A 793 -2.72 10.15 27.99
N VAL A 794 -3.86 10.44 28.62
CA VAL A 794 -5.17 10.58 27.97
C VAL A 794 -5.85 11.89 28.36
N SER A 795 -6.55 12.48 27.40
CA SER A 795 -7.26 13.75 27.47
C SER A 795 -8.72 13.53 27.02
N VAL A 796 -9.69 13.92 27.84
CA VAL A 796 -11.13 13.70 27.58
C VAL A 796 -11.92 14.98 27.86
N THR A 797 -12.50 15.57 26.82
CA THR A 797 -13.25 16.84 26.90
C THR A 797 -14.68 16.67 26.38
N GLY A 798 -15.66 17.28 27.03
CA GLY A 798 -17.09 17.05 26.75
C GLY A 798 -17.65 15.84 27.51
N ASN A 799 -18.94 15.54 27.38
CA ASN A 799 -19.68 14.51 28.13
C ASN A 799 -19.29 13.06 27.71
N ASN A 800 -18.03 12.69 27.91
CA ASN A 800 -17.41 11.44 27.48
C ASN A 800 -16.92 10.62 28.68
N VAL A 801 -16.88 9.30 28.55
CA VAL A 801 -16.54 8.37 29.64
C VAL A 801 -15.33 7.52 29.28
N MET A 802 -14.29 7.55 30.12
CA MET A 802 -13.13 6.67 30.01
C MET A 802 -13.09 5.67 31.18
N ASN A 803 -13.06 4.38 30.88
CA ASN A 803 -12.76 3.31 31.81
C ASN A 803 -11.28 2.94 31.69
N ILE A 804 -10.56 2.88 32.81
CA ILE A 804 -9.13 2.53 32.89
C ILE A 804 -8.99 1.26 33.72
N SER A 805 -8.28 0.29 33.16
CA SER A 805 -7.88 -0.96 33.81
C SER A 805 -6.36 -1.16 33.65
N GLY A 806 -5.88 -2.37 33.93
CA GLY A 806 -4.48 -2.75 33.68
C GLY A 806 -3.46 -2.04 34.59
N HIS A 807 -2.23 -1.86 34.09
CA HIS A 807 -1.13 -1.26 34.85
C HIS A 807 -0.59 -0.02 34.14
N SER A 808 -0.69 1.14 34.80
CA SER A 808 -0.10 2.40 34.33
C SER A 808 1.11 2.78 35.17
N GLN A 809 2.14 3.36 34.56
CA GLN A 809 3.37 3.80 35.23
C GLN A 809 3.84 5.16 34.72
N MET A 810 4.09 6.10 35.63
CA MET A 810 4.84 7.32 35.34
C MET A 810 6.16 7.32 36.10
N ASN A 811 7.28 7.23 35.36
CA ASN A 811 8.64 7.26 35.90
C ASN A 811 9.39 8.42 35.23
N SER A 812 9.31 9.61 35.82
CA SER A 812 9.73 10.83 35.14
C SER A 812 10.37 11.88 36.04
N ARG A 813 11.12 12.77 35.39
CA ARG A 813 11.56 14.03 35.97
C ARG A 813 11.03 15.20 35.15
N GLN A 814 10.36 16.14 35.82
CA GLN A 814 9.60 17.20 35.16
C GLN A 814 9.56 18.50 35.98
N VAL A 815 9.12 19.59 35.34
CA VAL A 815 8.54 20.74 36.05
C VAL A 815 7.22 20.28 36.68
N ARG A 816 6.93 20.69 37.93
CA ARG A 816 5.72 20.23 38.64
C ARG A 816 4.45 20.60 37.86
N GLY A 817 3.53 19.65 37.71
CA GLY A 817 2.26 19.80 36.97
C GLY A 817 2.38 19.77 35.45
N ALA A 818 3.54 19.49 34.86
CA ALA A 818 3.72 19.52 33.40
C ALA A 818 3.24 18.24 32.69
N PHE A 819 3.38 17.08 33.33
CA PHE A 819 2.88 15.80 32.84
C PHE A 819 1.67 15.38 33.67
N THR A 820 0.53 15.22 33.01
CA THR A 820 -0.71 14.66 33.54
C THR A 820 -0.92 13.27 32.94
N LEU A 821 -1.20 12.26 33.76
CA LEU A 821 -1.54 10.92 33.28
C LEU A 821 -2.92 10.91 32.63
N VAL A 822 -3.91 11.51 33.31
CA VAL A 822 -5.32 11.57 32.91
C VAL A 822 -5.88 12.97 33.16
N SER A 823 -6.42 13.59 32.11
CA SER A 823 -7.06 14.91 32.15
C SER A 823 -8.50 14.81 31.67
N VAL A 824 -9.47 15.26 32.48
CA VAL A 824 -10.88 15.36 32.08
C VAL A 824 -11.40 16.80 32.19
N ALA A 825 -12.19 17.24 31.22
CA ALA A 825 -12.66 18.61 31.08
C ALA A 825 -14.11 18.72 30.59
N ASP A 826 -14.77 19.81 30.97
CA ASP A 826 -16.09 20.26 30.47
C ASP A 826 -17.19 19.17 30.38
N GLY A 827 -17.22 18.26 31.37
CA GLY A 827 -18.18 17.15 31.44
C GLY A 827 -17.56 15.75 31.37
N GLY A 828 -16.25 15.65 31.10
CA GLY A 828 -15.56 14.36 30.96
C GLY A 828 -15.47 13.57 32.27
N HIS A 829 -15.64 12.25 32.18
CA HIS A 829 -15.61 11.32 33.30
C HIS A 829 -14.51 10.26 33.09
N ALA A 830 -13.63 10.05 34.08
CA ALA A 830 -12.69 8.92 34.09
C ALA A 830 -12.91 7.99 35.29
N ILE A 831 -12.85 6.69 35.07
CA ILE A 831 -13.11 5.63 36.05
C ILE A 831 -11.92 4.67 36.06
N PHE A 832 -11.10 4.70 37.11
CA PHE A 832 -10.07 3.69 37.37
C PHE A 832 -10.73 2.48 38.06
N ASP A 833 -10.80 1.34 37.39
CA ASP A 833 -11.57 0.15 37.81
C ASP A 833 -10.93 -0.62 38.99
N GLU A 834 -11.61 -1.66 39.50
CA GLU A 834 -11.10 -2.51 40.60
C GLU A 834 -9.81 -3.30 40.26
N ASN A 835 -9.45 -3.42 38.98
CA ASN A 835 -8.25 -4.13 38.51
C ASN A 835 -7.07 -3.17 38.27
N SER A 836 -7.34 -1.87 38.11
CA SER A 836 -6.36 -0.85 37.77
C SER A 836 -5.30 -0.68 38.85
N VAL A 837 -4.04 -0.59 38.41
CA VAL A 837 -2.88 -0.24 39.22
C VAL A 837 -2.16 0.92 38.56
N THR A 838 -1.85 1.97 39.31
CA THR A 838 -1.14 3.15 38.81
C THR A 838 0.04 3.49 39.71
N ASP A 839 1.26 3.45 39.20
CA ASP A 839 2.49 3.75 39.93
C ASP A 839 3.15 5.06 39.47
N PHE A 840 3.43 5.96 40.41
CA PHE A 840 4.12 7.24 40.16
C PHE A 840 5.47 7.32 40.91
N ASP A 841 6.58 7.27 40.16
CA ASP A 841 7.92 7.71 40.60
C ASP A 841 8.28 8.98 39.81
N VAL A 842 7.73 10.10 40.29
CA VAL A 842 7.83 11.40 39.64
C VAL A 842 8.65 12.35 40.49
N ARG A 843 9.53 13.14 39.85
CA ARG A 843 10.55 13.93 40.53
C ARG A 843 10.65 15.34 39.96
N ALA A 844 10.71 16.36 40.82
CA ALA A 844 10.83 17.75 40.40
C ALA A 844 12.22 18.05 39.79
N ARG A 845 12.25 18.81 38.69
CA ARG A 845 13.48 19.24 38.00
C ARG A 845 13.97 20.62 38.45
N ASP A 846 13.07 21.61 38.43
CA ASP A 846 13.24 22.93 39.04
C ASP A 846 12.01 23.18 39.94
N THR A 847 12.19 24.02 40.95
CA THR A 847 11.25 24.27 42.05
C THR A 847 10.78 25.72 42.07
N ASN A 848 11.37 26.57 41.21
CA ASN A 848 10.98 27.96 40.97
C ASN A 848 9.87 28.07 39.92
N TRP A 849 9.67 27.02 39.12
CA TRP A 849 8.65 26.90 38.09
C TRP A 849 7.69 25.76 38.46
N TYR A 850 6.40 25.97 38.23
CA TYR A 850 5.36 24.94 38.30
C TYR A 850 4.17 25.37 37.46
N LEU A 851 3.47 24.38 36.91
CA LEU A 851 2.11 24.50 36.41
C LEU A 851 1.15 24.11 37.55
N ASP A 852 -0.06 24.65 37.54
CA ASP A 852 -1.03 24.50 38.65
C ASP A 852 -1.91 23.25 38.49
N ASP A 853 -1.38 22.19 37.89
CA ASP A 853 -2.13 20.95 37.61
C ASP A 853 -1.54 19.75 38.37
N ALA A 854 -2.35 18.71 38.52
CA ALA A 854 -2.00 17.47 39.21
C ALA A 854 -1.74 16.32 38.24
N LEU A 855 -1.12 15.25 38.74
CA LEU A 855 -0.87 14.02 37.99
C LEU A 855 -2.15 13.40 37.39
N ILE A 856 -3.30 13.62 38.04
CA ILE A 856 -4.64 13.26 37.58
C ILE A 856 -5.55 14.49 37.82
N THR A 857 -6.14 15.07 36.78
CA THR A 857 -6.80 16.39 36.87
C THR A 857 -8.19 16.42 36.23
N ALA A 858 -9.19 16.87 36.99
CA ALA A 858 -10.55 17.14 36.56
C ALA A 858 -10.86 18.65 36.62
N THR A 859 -11.37 19.23 35.54
CA THR A 859 -11.69 20.67 35.47
C THR A 859 -13.07 20.93 34.86
N GLY A 860 -13.80 21.88 35.44
CA GLY A 860 -15.09 22.34 34.92
C GLY A 860 -16.31 21.60 35.50
N ILE A 861 -17.49 22.21 35.34
CA ILE A 861 -18.73 21.73 35.95
C ILE A 861 -19.18 20.42 35.29
N GLY A 862 -19.32 19.37 36.09
CA GLY A 862 -19.80 18.06 35.64
C GLY A 862 -18.70 17.07 35.29
N SER A 863 -17.43 17.50 35.24
CA SER A 863 -16.28 16.60 35.07
C SER A 863 -16.02 15.81 36.35
N GLU A 864 -15.86 14.48 36.28
CA GLU A 864 -15.69 13.59 37.43
C GLU A 864 -14.50 12.62 37.24
N ILE A 865 -13.78 12.26 38.31
CA ILE A 865 -12.85 11.11 38.30
C ILE A 865 -13.09 10.21 39.50
N GLU A 866 -13.40 8.94 39.26
CA GLU A 866 -13.47 7.89 40.27
C GLU A 866 -12.23 6.99 40.28
N ASN A 867 -11.68 6.71 41.47
CA ASN A 867 -10.73 5.63 41.69
C ASN A 867 -11.34 4.49 42.52
N HIS A 868 -11.43 3.30 41.93
CA HIS A 868 -11.79 2.05 42.60
C HIS A 868 -10.58 1.10 42.77
N GLY A 869 -9.50 1.31 42.01
CA GLY A 869 -8.29 0.50 42.02
C GLY A 869 -7.22 0.95 43.01
N ILE A 870 -5.95 0.72 42.65
CA ILE A 870 -4.78 1.03 43.48
C ILE A 870 -3.91 2.10 42.82
N ILE A 871 -3.70 3.22 43.52
CA ILE A 871 -2.74 4.26 43.12
C ILE A 871 -1.59 4.28 44.13
N ASN A 872 -0.35 4.11 43.68
CA ASN A 872 0.85 4.24 44.49
C ASN A 872 1.67 5.45 44.00
N THR A 873 2.21 6.25 44.92
CA THR A 873 3.11 7.35 44.56
C THR A 873 4.22 7.58 45.58
N THR A 874 5.44 7.79 45.08
CA THR A 874 6.59 8.27 45.86
C THR A 874 6.88 9.76 45.65
N ASP A 875 6.02 10.45 44.90
CA ASP A 875 6.12 11.89 44.63
C ASP A 875 5.58 12.74 45.80
N ALA A 876 5.84 14.04 45.75
CA ALA A 876 5.40 15.06 46.70
C ALA A 876 4.61 16.21 46.03
N GLN A 877 4.12 16.07 44.80
CA GLN A 877 3.17 17.01 44.16
C GLN A 877 1.70 16.62 44.36
N ASP A 878 0.78 17.49 43.93
CA ASP A 878 -0.66 17.19 43.94
C ASP A 878 -0.96 15.97 43.05
N LEU A 879 -1.61 14.94 43.60
CA LEU A 879 -1.84 13.67 42.90
C LEU A 879 -3.15 13.69 42.12
N MET A 880 -4.28 13.97 42.79
CA MET A 880 -5.59 14.16 42.17
C MET A 880 -6.13 15.56 42.44
N MET A 881 -6.61 16.27 41.42
CA MET A 881 -7.18 17.62 41.56
C MET A 881 -8.54 17.79 40.88
N ALA A 882 -9.48 18.42 41.60
CA ALA A 882 -10.73 18.97 41.06
C ALA A 882 -10.68 20.51 41.04
N ARG A 883 -10.97 21.12 39.90
CA ARG A 883 -11.01 22.58 39.69
C ARG A 883 -12.32 23.07 39.06
N ALA A 884 -12.74 24.29 39.37
CA ALA A 884 -13.85 25.01 38.74
C ALA A 884 -15.20 24.25 38.64
N GLY A 885 -15.56 23.50 39.69
CA GLY A 885 -16.83 22.76 39.77
C GLY A 885 -16.77 21.28 39.39
N ALA A 886 -15.57 20.73 39.22
CA ALA A 886 -15.33 19.31 38.99
C ALA A 886 -15.37 18.48 40.29
N GLU A 887 -15.41 17.16 40.17
CA GLU A 887 -15.33 16.22 41.28
C GLU A 887 -14.20 15.18 41.10
N ILE A 888 -13.53 14.83 42.20
CA ILE A 888 -12.65 13.66 42.30
C ILE A 888 -13.04 12.79 43.49
N LYS A 889 -12.95 11.47 43.34
CA LYS A 889 -13.54 10.52 44.28
C LYS A 889 -12.72 9.23 44.37
N ASN A 890 -12.50 8.74 45.59
CA ASN A 890 -11.78 7.50 45.85
C ASN A 890 -12.65 6.53 46.64
N THR A 891 -12.88 5.33 46.12
CA THR A 891 -13.37 4.17 46.89
C THR A 891 -12.36 3.02 46.91
N GLY A 892 -11.28 3.13 46.14
CA GLY A 892 -10.13 2.23 46.12
C GLY A 892 -9.07 2.59 47.16
N THR A 893 -7.82 2.24 46.87
CA THR A 893 -6.66 2.50 47.76
C THR A 893 -5.67 3.47 47.13
N ILE A 894 -5.29 4.51 47.88
CA ILE A 894 -4.21 5.43 47.50
C ILE A 894 -3.08 5.33 48.53
N ASN A 895 -1.87 4.99 48.08
CA ASN A 895 -0.66 4.85 48.90
C ASN A 895 0.35 5.94 48.55
N VAL A 896 0.72 6.77 49.53
CA VAL A 896 1.55 7.96 49.33
C VAL A 896 2.74 7.94 50.28
N LYS A 897 3.95 7.92 49.72
CA LYS A 897 5.24 7.86 50.43
C LYS A 897 6.16 8.99 49.92
N PRO A 898 5.95 10.25 50.35
CA PRO A 898 6.61 11.41 49.74
C PRO A 898 8.14 11.31 49.78
N GLY A 899 8.76 11.48 48.62
CA GLY A 899 10.20 11.31 48.41
C GLY A 899 11.09 12.29 49.17
N THR A 900 12.39 11.99 49.19
CA THR A 900 13.39 12.75 49.97
C THR A 900 13.96 13.99 49.25
N GLU A 901 13.63 14.21 47.97
CA GLU A 901 13.99 15.45 47.26
C GLU A 901 12.95 16.55 47.56
N ALA A 902 13.36 17.57 48.32
CA ALA A 902 12.48 18.20 49.31
C ALA A 902 12.07 19.65 49.00
N TYR A 903 11.08 19.85 48.12
CA TYR A 903 10.60 21.21 47.73
C TYR A 903 9.09 21.38 47.54
N ALA A 904 8.27 20.48 48.05
CA ALA A 904 6.85 20.43 47.69
C ALA A 904 5.88 20.45 48.89
N ARG A 905 4.61 20.65 48.52
CA ARG A 905 3.39 20.55 49.33
C ARG A 905 2.39 19.84 48.42
N ALA A 906 1.65 18.87 48.94
CA ALA A 906 0.72 18.07 48.14
C ALA A 906 -0.64 17.92 48.82
N GLY A 907 -1.72 18.18 48.08
CA GLY A 907 -2.99 17.49 48.27
C GLY A 907 -2.95 16.16 47.54
N VAL A 908 -3.12 15.05 48.25
CA VAL A 908 -3.30 13.71 47.63
C VAL A 908 -4.59 13.72 46.82
N MET A 909 -5.66 14.27 47.42
CA MET A 909 -6.87 14.67 46.71
C MET A 909 -7.19 16.12 47.07
N ARG A 910 -7.22 17.01 46.07
CA ARG A 910 -7.36 18.45 46.24
C ARG A 910 -8.59 19.01 45.51
N ALA A 911 -9.37 19.85 46.18
CA ALA A 911 -10.46 20.62 45.59
C ALA A 911 -10.11 22.12 45.58
N ILE A 912 -10.25 22.77 44.43
CA ILE A 912 -9.92 24.18 44.23
C ILE A 912 -11.11 24.92 43.58
N ASP A 913 -11.45 26.08 44.13
CA ASP A 913 -12.56 26.96 43.72
C ASP A 913 -13.97 26.49 44.13
N GLU A 914 -14.89 27.45 44.23
CA GLU A 914 -16.28 27.25 44.70
C GLU A 914 -17.02 26.18 43.88
N GLY A 915 -17.50 25.14 44.57
CA GLY A 915 -18.26 24.03 43.97
C GLY A 915 -17.42 22.82 43.54
N SER A 916 -16.09 22.91 43.53
CA SER A 916 -15.22 21.75 43.29
C SER A 916 -15.19 20.83 44.51
N ARG A 917 -15.21 19.51 44.30
CA ARG A 917 -15.30 18.52 45.39
C ARG A 917 -14.21 17.44 45.32
N ALA A 918 -13.66 17.07 46.48
CA ALA A 918 -12.84 15.86 46.62
C ALA A 918 -13.36 14.94 47.73
N VAL A 919 -13.57 13.65 47.41
CA VAL A 919 -14.26 12.70 48.29
C VAL A 919 -13.44 11.42 48.48
N ASN A 920 -13.02 11.11 49.70
CA ASN A 920 -12.69 9.73 50.07
C ASN A 920 -14.01 9.05 50.47
N GLY A 921 -14.59 8.28 49.54
CA GLY A 921 -15.92 7.68 49.65
C GLY A 921 -15.95 6.41 50.49
N ALA A 922 -17.15 5.92 50.82
CA ALA A 922 -17.30 4.71 51.62
C ALA A 922 -16.54 3.50 51.02
N GLY A 923 -15.63 2.90 51.81
CA GLY A 923 -14.70 1.85 51.37
C GLY A 923 -13.30 2.36 51.02
N GLY A 924 -13.16 3.63 50.65
CA GLY A 924 -11.91 4.25 50.24
C GLY A 924 -10.86 4.34 51.36
N ILE A 925 -9.62 4.02 51.00
CA ILE A 925 -8.45 4.05 51.88
C ILE A 925 -7.41 5.01 51.32
N ILE A 926 -6.96 5.98 52.12
CA ILE A 926 -5.78 6.80 51.82
C ILE A 926 -4.73 6.56 52.90
N ASN A 927 -3.55 6.09 52.48
CA ASN A 927 -2.39 5.86 53.34
C ASN A 927 -1.31 6.90 53.00
N LEU A 928 -1.01 7.81 53.93
CA LEU A 928 -0.03 8.89 53.76
C LEU A 928 1.09 8.75 54.80
N VAL A 929 2.27 8.30 54.37
CA VAL A 929 3.41 7.95 55.24
C VAL A 929 4.61 8.85 54.92
N SER A 930 4.82 9.90 55.73
CA SER A 930 5.96 10.80 55.60
C SER A 930 7.14 10.32 56.45
N THR A 931 8.19 9.85 55.80
CA THR A 931 9.51 9.56 56.43
C THR A 931 10.36 10.83 56.63
N THR A 932 9.83 12.00 56.26
CA THR A 932 10.56 13.29 56.26
C THR A 932 9.97 14.28 57.27
N VAL A 933 10.63 15.43 57.46
CA VAL A 933 10.22 16.47 58.41
C VAL A 933 9.98 17.81 57.72
N PRO A 934 8.97 18.61 58.12
CA PRO A 934 8.73 19.93 57.54
C PRO A 934 9.93 20.88 57.63
N THR A 935 10.20 21.61 56.54
CA THR A 935 11.32 22.57 56.44
C THR A 935 10.86 23.93 55.92
N GLY A 936 11.49 25.01 56.39
CA GLY A 936 11.12 26.38 56.04
C GLY A 936 11.45 26.73 54.57
N SER A 937 10.55 27.47 53.91
CA SER A 937 10.50 27.56 52.44
C SER A 937 9.87 28.87 51.92
N SER A 938 9.74 28.99 50.60
CA SER A 938 8.93 30.02 49.94
C SER A 938 7.44 29.85 50.25
N GLY A 939 6.71 30.96 50.32
CA GLY A 939 5.28 30.99 50.67
C GLY A 939 4.36 30.60 49.52
N VAL A 940 3.36 29.76 49.79
CA VAL A 940 2.24 29.44 48.87
C VAL A 940 0.94 29.56 49.68
N TYR A 941 0.05 30.47 49.28
CA TYR A 941 -1.06 30.95 50.12
C TYR A 941 -2.33 30.09 50.05
N GLU A 942 -2.39 29.23 49.05
CA GLU A 942 -3.48 28.32 48.72
C GLU A 942 -3.51 27.13 49.71
N PHE A 943 -2.38 26.86 50.38
CA PHE A 943 -2.20 25.82 51.39
C PHE A 943 -2.34 26.39 52.82
N PRO A 944 -2.87 25.62 53.80
CA PRO A 944 -2.96 26.02 55.20
C PRO A 944 -1.62 26.42 55.83
N VAL A 945 -0.55 25.69 55.50
CA VAL A 945 0.81 25.92 56.05
C VAL A 945 1.67 26.64 55.03
N VAL A 946 1.55 27.97 55.00
CA VAL A 946 2.05 28.80 53.90
C VAL A 946 3.56 28.67 53.70
N TRP A 947 4.36 28.57 54.77
CA TRP A 947 5.83 28.76 54.70
C TRP A 947 6.68 27.47 54.82
N TYR A 948 6.10 26.27 54.73
CA TYR A 948 6.84 25.00 54.91
C TYR A 948 6.67 23.98 53.78
N HIS A 949 7.79 23.44 53.28
CA HIS A 949 7.84 22.22 52.48
C HIS A 949 7.70 20.98 53.37
N GLY A 950 7.36 19.84 52.76
CA GLY A 950 7.09 18.60 53.51
C GLY A 950 5.79 18.69 54.29
N THR A 951 4.80 19.41 53.76
CA THR A 951 3.44 19.48 54.31
C THR A 951 2.47 18.85 53.32
N ASN A 952 1.84 17.75 53.72
CA ASN A 952 1.08 16.87 52.84
C ASN A 952 -0.32 16.63 53.41
N PHE A 953 -1.33 16.63 52.56
CA PHE A 953 -2.74 16.69 52.95
C PHE A 953 -3.49 15.57 52.22
N ALA A 954 -4.05 14.59 52.94
CA ALA A 954 -4.77 13.49 52.29
C ALA A 954 -6.04 14.01 51.56
N LEU A 955 -6.76 14.95 52.17
CA LEU A 955 -7.81 15.74 51.54
C LEU A 955 -7.58 17.23 51.81
N LEU A 956 -7.57 18.05 50.75
CA LEU A 956 -7.30 19.50 50.83
C LEU A 956 -8.32 20.36 50.07
N ALA A 957 -9.01 21.24 50.78
CA ALA A 957 -9.76 22.36 50.20
C ALA A 957 -8.89 23.63 50.08
N SER A 958 -8.83 24.20 48.87
CA SER A 958 -8.25 25.50 48.55
C SER A 958 -9.31 26.42 47.93
N ASN A 959 -9.21 27.73 48.19
CA ASN A 959 -9.98 28.78 47.51
C ASN A 959 -11.51 28.56 47.42
N TYR A 960 -12.13 27.99 48.46
CA TYR A 960 -13.56 27.64 48.56
C TYR A 960 -14.01 26.33 47.89
N GLY A 961 -13.09 25.43 47.55
CA GLY A 961 -13.44 24.02 47.32
C GLY A 961 -13.91 23.29 48.59
N ASP A 962 -14.50 22.11 48.42
CA ASP A 962 -15.04 21.27 49.51
C ASP A 962 -14.41 19.86 49.52
N VAL A 963 -14.02 19.35 50.69
CA VAL A 963 -13.46 17.99 50.81
C VAL A 963 -14.12 17.13 51.89
N THR A 964 -14.31 15.82 51.64
CA THR A 964 -15.04 14.92 52.54
C THR A 964 -14.39 13.54 52.67
N ASN A 965 -14.20 13.06 53.89
CA ASN A 965 -13.95 11.66 54.21
C ASN A 965 -15.27 11.02 54.69
N GLU A 966 -15.91 10.20 53.86
CA GLU A 966 -17.26 9.68 54.08
C GLU A 966 -17.35 8.62 55.20
N SER A 967 -18.57 8.32 55.66
CA SER A 967 -18.78 7.26 56.65
C SER A 967 -18.48 5.88 56.04
N GLY A 968 -17.51 5.18 56.62
CA GLY A 968 -16.95 3.95 56.06
C GLY A 968 -15.69 4.15 55.22
N ALA A 969 -15.25 5.39 55.01
CA ALA A 969 -13.93 5.71 54.45
C ALA A 969 -12.86 5.78 55.56
N THR A 970 -11.60 5.51 55.20
CA THR A 970 -10.45 5.52 56.14
C THR A 970 -9.30 6.33 55.59
N ILE A 971 -8.71 7.18 56.45
CA ILE A 971 -7.45 7.87 56.17
C ILE A 971 -6.45 7.50 57.27
N ASN A 972 -5.28 7.01 56.88
CA ASN A 972 -4.16 6.70 57.76
C ASN A 972 -3.03 7.68 57.46
N ILE A 973 -2.68 8.54 58.41
CA ILE A 973 -1.56 9.48 58.28
C ILE A 973 -0.51 9.18 59.34
N HIS A 974 0.74 9.00 58.92
CA HIS A 974 1.88 8.74 59.80
C HIS A 974 3.07 9.61 59.38
N GLY A 975 3.74 10.25 60.34
CA GLY A 975 4.90 11.12 60.10
C GLY A 975 4.67 12.59 60.46
N PRO A 976 5.73 13.40 60.60
CA PRO A 976 5.60 14.86 60.67
C PRO A 976 5.00 15.48 59.40
N GLY A 977 4.27 16.58 59.57
CA GLY A 977 3.77 17.40 58.44
C GLY A 977 2.58 16.86 57.66
N VAL A 978 1.95 15.76 58.08
CA VAL A 978 0.82 15.14 57.38
C VAL A 978 -0.53 15.52 58.00
N TYR A 979 -1.55 15.72 57.17
CA TYR A 979 -2.91 16.08 57.63
C TYR A 979 -3.99 15.24 56.95
N GLY A 980 -5.01 14.85 57.70
CA GLY A 980 -6.11 14.01 57.21
C GLY A 980 -7.07 14.78 56.32
N VAL A 981 -7.85 15.67 56.92
CA VAL A 981 -8.68 16.66 56.20
C VAL A 981 -8.20 18.08 56.49
N ALA A 982 -8.10 18.92 55.47
CA ALA A 982 -7.65 20.31 55.65
C ALA A 982 -8.34 21.28 54.71
N ALA A 983 -8.44 22.54 55.14
CA ALA A 983 -9.04 23.62 54.37
C ALA A 983 -8.33 24.94 54.70
N SER A 984 -7.76 25.61 53.70
CA SER A 984 -7.27 26.99 53.87
C SER A 984 -8.45 27.97 53.77
N ARG A 985 -9.25 27.82 52.70
CA ARG A 985 -10.51 28.51 52.47
C ARG A 985 -11.49 27.52 51.83
N GLY A 986 -12.73 27.44 52.30
CA GLY A 986 -13.68 26.37 51.93
C GLY A 986 -14.03 25.47 53.11
N THR A 987 -14.61 24.29 52.86
CA THR A 987 -15.02 23.37 53.94
C THR A 987 -14.31 22.03 53.88
N ALA A 988 -14.22 21.37 55.04
CA ALA A 988 -13.87 19.96 55.11
C ALA A 988 -14.74 19.18 56.11
N THR A 989 -15.05 17.93 55.80
CA THR A 989 -15.84 17.05 56.67
C THR A 989 -15.15 15.69 56.89
N ASN A 990 -15.08 15.25 58.15
CA ASN A 990 -14.83 13.85 58.46
C ASN A 990 -16.10 13.17 58.99
N ALA A 991 -16.59 12.16 58.28
CA ALA A 991 -17.63 11.22 58.72
C ALA A 991 -17.11 9.77 58.83
N GLY A 992 -15.91 9.51 58.31
CA GLY A 992 -15.19 8.24 58.38
C GLY A 992 -14.24 8.15 59.56
N VAL A 993 -13.18 7.37 59.39
CA VAL A 993 -12.08 7.21 60.36
C VAL A 993 -10.84 7.94 59.86
N ILE A 994 -10.19 8.71 60.73
CA ILE A 994 -8.85 9.24 60.51
C ILE A 994 -7.94 8.72 61.63
N ASN A 995 -6.87 8.03 61.27
CA ASN A 995 -5.83 7.57 62.19
C ASN A 995 -4.58 8.44 62.00
N VAL A 996 -4.06 8.98 63.10
CA VAL A 996 -2.99 9.99 63.12
C VAL A 996 -1.87 9.51 64.04
N ASP A 997 -0.64 9.46 63.54
CA ASP A 997 0.57 9.35 64.36
C ASP A 997 1.66 10.30 63.86
N GLY A 998 2.15 11.17 64.75
CA GLY A 998 3.15 12.19 64.44
C GLY A 998 4.61 11.75 64.56
N PHE A 999 4.88 10.52 65.00
CA PHE A 999 6.24 9.98 65.03
C PHE A 999 6.79 9.77 63.61
N ILE A 1000 8.11 9.85 63.44
CA ILE A 1000 8.79 9.58 62.17
C ILE A 1000 8.83 8.06 61.94
N PRO A 1001 8.25 7.53 60.86
CA PRO A 1001 8.28 6.11 60.55
C PRO A 1001 9.61 5.70 59.92
N SER A 1002 10.11 4.54 60.31
CA SER A 1002 11.07 3.76 59.53
C SER A 1002 10.29 2.68 58.76
N VAL A 1003 10.38 2.71 57.44
CA VAL A 1003 9.67 1.75 56.56
C VAL A 1003 10.63 0.80 55.85
N ASP A 1004 10.13 -0.37 55.48
CA ASP A 1004 10.90 -1.35 54.71
C ASP A 1004 10.85 -1.10 53.18
N GLU A 1005 11.33 -2.10 52.42
CA GLU A 1005 11.34 -2.11 50.95
C GLU A 1005 9.92 -2.14 50.35
N ASN A 1006 8.95 -2.75 51.04
CA ASN A 1006 7.53 -2.78 50.64
C ASN A 1006 6.80 -1.48 51.00
N GLY A 1007 7.31 -0.72 51.97
CA GLY A 1007 6.68 0.48 52.53
C GLY A 1007 5.98 0.25 53.87
N ASP A 1008 6.02 -0.96 54.42
CA ASP A 1008 5.45 -1.29 55.73
C ASP A 1008 6.25 -0.60 56.85
N ILE A 1009 5.55 -0.10 57.87
CA ILE A 1009 6.18 0.57 59.02
C ILE A 1009 6.80 -0.47 59.96
N THR A 1010 8.08 -0.29 60.31
CA THR A 1010 8.90 -1.26 61.06
C THR A 1010 9.39 -0.74 62.42
N ASP A 1011 9.55 0.57 62.57
CA ASP A 1011 9.93 1.27 63.81
C ASP A 1011 9.45 2.73 63.72
N GLU A 1012 9.32 3.43 64.84
CA GLU A 1012 8.81 4.81 64.89
C GLU A 1012 9.51 5.66 65.97
N ALA A 1013 9.77 6.94 65.67
CA ALA A 1013 10.58 7.82 66.52
C ALA A 1013 9.93 9.19 66.79
N TYR A 1014 9.94 9.63 68.05
CA TYR A 1014 9.46 10.97 68.44
C TYR A 1014 10.15 12.09 67.66
N TRP A 1015 9.35 13.04 67.15
CA TRP A 1015 9.85 14.21 66.45
C TRP A 1015 9.81 15.48 67.30
N ASP A 1016 10.95 16.15 67.43
CA ASP A 1016 11.05 17.42 68.16
C ASP A 1016 10.62 18.61 67.27
N PHE A 1017 9.42 19.12 67.53
CA PHE A 1017 8.72 20.08 66.67
C PHE A 1017 8.90 21.52 67.15
N ASN A 1018 9.18 22.43 66.21
CA ASN A 1018 9.36 23.86 66.52
C ASN A 1018 8.06 24.68 66.45
N ALA A 1019 6.96 24.10 65.97
CA ALA A 1019 5.64 24.71 65.96
C ALA A 1019 4.52 23.65 65.89
N TYR A 1020 3.45 23.83 66.68
CA TYR A 1020 2.34 22.86 66.78
C TYR A 1020 1.62 22.59 65.45
N PHE A 1021 1.54 23.59 64.56
CA PHE A 1021 0.88 23.46 63.24
C PHE A 1021 1.69 22.66 62.21
N LEU A 1022 2.81 22.04 62.61
CA LEU A 1022 3.62 21.16 61.77
C LEU A 1022 3.57 19.68 62.21
N MET A 1023 2.92 19.39 63.34
CA MET A 1023 2.68 18.01 63.80
C MET A 1023 1.61 17.35 62.94
N ALA A 1024 1.55 16.01 62.95
CA ALA A 1024 0.47 15.28 62.29
C ALA A 1024 -0.91 15.71 62.83
N GLY A 1025 -1.90 15.81 61.94
CA GLY A 1025 -3.19 16.42 62.26
C GLY A 1025 -4.39 15.75 61.61
N GLY A 1026 -5.37 15.31 62.41
CA GLY A 1026 -6.60 14.73 61.86
C GLY A 1026 -7.40 15.73 61.01
N ALA A 1027 -7.52 16.98 61.50
CA ALA A 1027 -8.19 18.08 60.82
C ALA A 1027 -7.44 19.42 60.98
N LEU A 1028 -7.19 20.17 59.89
CA LEU A 1028 -6.50 21.47 59.94
C LEU A 1028 -7.25 22.58 59.19
N ALA A 1029 -7.78 23.57 59.92
CA ALA A 1029 -8.59 24.67 59.37
C ALA A 1029 -7.87 26.03 59.39
N GLY A 1030 -8.04 26.82 58.32
CA GLY A 1030 -7.52 28.18 58.19
C GLY A 1030 -6.07 28.21 57.71
N SER A 1031 -5.40 29.34 57.93
CA SER A 1031 -4.02 29.58 57.45
C SER A 1031 -3.06 29.94 58.58
N THR A 1032 -1.76 29.69 58.35
CA THR A 1032 -0.71 30.30 59.17
C THR A 1032 -0.69 31.83 59.05
N ASP A 1033 -1.28 32.41 57.99
CA ASP A 1033 -1.08 33.81 57.62
C ASP A 1033 -2.39 34.62 57.49
N ALA A 1034 -2.31 35.88 57.93
CA ALA A 1034 -3.47 36.75 58.11
C ALA A 1034 -4.17 37.09 56.78
N GLY A 1035 -5.47 36.82 56.71
CA GLY A 1035 -6.30 37.07 55.53
C GLY A 1035 -6.28 35.95 54.48
N HIS A 1036 -5.53 34.87 54.70
CA HIS A 1036 -5.47 33.71 53.81
C HIS A 1036 -6.26 32.49 54.34
N GLY A 1037 -6.80 32.57 55.55
CA GLY A 1037 -7.73 31.58 56.11
C GLY A 1037 -9.18 32.06 56.12
N ASP A 1038 -10.11 31.20 55.71
CA ASP A 1038 -11.57 31.42 55.75
C ASP A 1038 -12.27 30.04 55.61
N ALA A 1039 -12.14 29.19 56.63
CA ALA A 1039 -12.45 27.76 56.52
C ALA A 1039 -13.10 27.14 57.76
N ASP A 1040 -14.14 26.34 57.52
CA ASP A 1040 -14.89 25.60 58.55
C ASP A 1040 -14.70 24.08 58.36
N ILE A 1041 -14.29 23.36 59.41
CA ILE A 1041 -14.10 21.90 59.36
C ILE A 1041 -14.91 21.19 60.46
N VAL A 1042 -15.64 20.14 60.09
CA VAL A 1042 -16.51 19.38 61.00
C VAL A 1042 -16.10 17.91 61.09
N ASN A 1043 -15.84 17.42 62.31
CA ASN A 1043 -15.74 16.00 62.60
C ASN A 1043 -17.09 15.45 63.10
N THR A 1044 -17.69 14.55 62.35
CA THR A 1044 -18.84 13.72 62.75
C THR A 1044 -18.48 12.24 62.92
N GLY A 1045 -17.35 11.82 62.34
CA GLY A 1045 -16.79 10.48 62.44
C GLY A 1045 -15.82 10.31 63.62
N ILE A 1046 -14.78 9.51 63.42
CA ILE A 1046 -13.78 9.18 64.44
C ILE A 1046 -12.41 9.72 64.03
N ILE A 1047 -11.70 10.37 64.96
CA ILE A 1047 -10.28 10.73 64.81
C ILE A 1047 -9.49 10.06 65.94
N ASN A 1048 -8.59 9.15 65.61
CA ASN A 1048 -7.68 8.50 66.55
C ASN A 1048 -6.31 9.17 66.46
N VAL A 1049 -5.83 9.75 67.55
CA VAL A 1049 -4.49 10.38 67.64
C VAL A 1049 -3.63 9.54 68.55
N LYS A 1050 -2.66 8.83 67.96
CA LYS A 1050 -1.69 7.95 68.62
C LYS A 1050 -0.37 8.71 68.77
N ASN A 1051 0.29 8.54 69.91
CA ASN A 1051 1.67 8.95 70.26
C ASN A 1051 2.03 10.45 70.13
N GLN A 1052 1.77 11.12 69.01
CA GLN A 1052 2.02 12.55 68.80
C GLN A 1052 1.03 13.14 67.78
N GLY A 1053 0.61 14.40 67.98
CA GLY A 1053 -0.19 15.13 66.99
C GLY A 1053 -1.43 15.83 67.56
N PHE A 1054 -2.34 16.24 66.67
CA PHE A 1054 -3.62 16.84 67.03
C PHE A 1054 -4.82 16.20 66.32
N GLY A 1055 -5.95 16.10 67.03
CA GLY A 1055 -7.21 15.64 66.45
C GLY A 1055 -7.79 16.68 65.50
N MET A 1056 -7.98 17.91 65.98
CA MET A 1056 -8.36 19.07 65.15
C MET A 1056 -7.60 20.34 65.56
N LEU A 1057 -7.16 21.16 64.59
CA LEU A 1057 -6.49 22.45 64.84
C LEU A 1057 -7.11 23.56 63.98
N ALA A 1058 -7.54 24.63 64.62
CA ALA A 1058 -7.89 25.89 63.95
C ALA A 1058 -6.72 26.89 64.01
N MET A 1059 -6.39 27.46 62.86
CA MET A 1059 -5.42 28.55 62.68
C MET A 1059 -6.13 29.88 62.34
N GLU A 1060 -5.43 30.87 61.81
CA GLU A 1060 -6.03 32.18 61.52
C GLU A 1060 -7.12 32.02 60.45
N GLY A 1061 -8.32 32.54 60.72
CA GLY A 1061 -9.50 32.37 59.87
C GLY A 1061 -10.11 30.96 59.83
N GLY A 1062 -9.67 30.04 60.69
CA GLY A 1062 -10.20 28.67 60.76
C GLY A 1062 -11.18 28.43 61.90
N THR A 1063 -12.19 27.58 61.66
CA THR A 1063 -13.03 26.94 62.68
C THR A 1063 -12.88 25.42 62.61
N VAL A 1064 -12.74 24.76 63.76
CA VAL A 1064 -12.87 23.30 63.89
C VAL A 1064 -13.99 22.94 64.86
N ILE A 1065 -14.89 22.04 64.44
CA ILE A 1065 -16.06 21.62 65.20
C ILE A 1065 -16.06 20.09 65.38
N ASN A 1066 -15.98 19.60 66.61
CA ASN A 1066 -16.15 18.19 66.93
C ASN A 1066 -17.61 17.88 67.32
N GLN A 1067 -18.28 17.06 66.51
CA GLN A 1067 -19.60 16.47 66.74
C GLN A 1067 -19.57 14.94 66.85
N GLY A 1068 -18.46 14.30 66.44
CA GLY A 1068 -18.18 12.86 66.55
C GLY A 1068 -17.22 12.53 67.69
N GLU A 1069 -16.35 11.53 67.50
CA GLU A 1069 -15.39 11.07 68.52
C GLU A 1069 -13.95 11.47 68.17
N ILE A 1070 -13.19 11.90 69.19
CA ILE A 1070 -11.73 12.06 69.13
C ILE A 1070 -11.11 11.23 70.26
N ASN A 1071 -10.20 10.32 69.92
CA ASN A 1071 -9.53 9.42 70.86
C ASN A 1071 -8.04 9.75 70.94
N LEU A 1072 -7.53 10.07 72.14
CA LEU A 1072 -6.09 10.20 72.40
C LEU A 1072 -5.53 8.89 72.97
N LEU A 1073 -4.51 8.36 72.31
CA LEU A 1073 -3.95 7.02 72.51
C LEU A 1073 -2.41 7.07 72.58
N SER A 1074 -1.80 6.05 73.18
CA SER A 1074 -0.34 5.86 73.15
C SER A 1074 0.04 4.38 73.24
N ASP A 1075 1.20 4.00 72.68
CA ASP A 1075 1.72 2.64 72.82
C ASP A 1075 2.08 2.24 74.26
N GLU A 1076 2.02 0.93 74.52
CA GLU A 1076 2.25 0.37 75.86
C GLU A 1076 3.68 0.64 76.35
N GLY A 1077 3.80 1.47 77.38
CA GLY A 1077 5.08 1.80 78.00
C GLY A 1077 5.82 2.98 77.37
N LEU A 1078 5.22 3.68 76.40
CA LEU A 1078 5.72 4.98 75.94
C LEU A 1078 5.76 5.97 77.11
N THR A 1079 6.74 6.88 77.10
CA THR A 1079 6.84 7.98 78.07
C THR A 1079 6.73 9.33 77.35
N GLN A 1080 6.13 10.32 77.99
CA GLN A 1080 6.09 11.70 77.51
C GLN A 1080 7.50 12.23 77.20
N GLN A 1081 7.68 12.74 75.98
CA GLN A 1081 8.92 13.37 75.51
C GLN A 1081 8.84 14.90 75.60
N HIS A 1082 7.65 15.48 75.41
CA HIS A 1082 7.41 16.94 75.43
C HIS A 1082 6.07 17.31 76.10
N GLU A 1083 5.97 18.53 76.62
CA GLU A 1083 4.73 19.09 77.19
C GLU A 1083 3.76 19.47 76.05
N GLY A 1084 2.54 18.94 76.02
CA GLY A 1084 1.66 19.07 74.86
C GLY A 1084 2.19 18.29 73.65
N GLN A 1085 2.30 16.97 73.81
CA GLN A 1085 2.68 16.03 72.73
C GLN A 1085 1.45 15.52 71.94
N LEU A 1086 0.29 15.44 72.61
CA LEU A 1086 -0.99 15.01 72.06
C LEU A 1086 -2.08 16.05 72.38
N PHE A 1087 -2.91 16.38 71.39
CA PHE A 1087 -4.04 17.31 71.54
C PHE A 1087 -5.32 16.76 70.92
N ALA A 1088 -6.45 16.82 71.62
CA ALA A 1088 -7.75 16.51 71.01
C ALA A 1088 -8.19 17.65 70.06
N MET A 1089 -8.17 18.89 70.57
CA MET A 1089 -8.51 20.08 69.79
C MET A 1089 -7.58 21.25 70.16
N GLY A 1090 -7.16 22.03 69.16
CA GLY A 1090 -6.31 23.20 69.32
C GLY A 1090 -6.85 24.44 68.57
N ALA A 1091 -6.51 25.62 69.07
CA ALA A 1091 -6.85 26.90 68.45
C ALA A 1091 -5.67 27.89 68.60
N ILE A 1092 -5.14 28.37 67.48
CA ILE A 1092 -4.00 29.30 67.42
C ILE A 1092 -4.31 30.47 66.46
N ARG A 1093 -3.55 31.58 66.57
CA ARG A 1093 -3.66 32.76 65.69
C ARG A 1093 -5.09 33.29 65.49
N SER A 1094 -5.92 33.24 66.53
CA SER A 1094 -7.35 33.65 66.51
C SER A 1094 -8.33 32.68 65.84
N GLY A 1095 -7.90 31.46 65.50
CA GLY A 1095 -8.79 30.37 65.14
C GLY A 1095 -9.75 29.95 66.26
N THR A 1096 -10.81 29.23 65.90
CA THR A 1096 -11.89 28.82 66.82
C THR A 1096 -12.01 27.29 66.87
N ALA A 1097 -11.98 26.71 68.07
CA ALA A 1097 -12.22 25.28 68.29
C ALA A 1097 -13.46 25.05 69.17
N ILE A 1098 -14.36 24.18 68.72
CA ILE A 1098 -15.66 23.91 69.36
C ILE A 1098 -15.86 22.40 69.49
N ASN A 1099 -15.88 21.87 70.71
CA ASN A 1099 -16.52 20.59 70.95
C ASN A 1099 -18.02 20.83 71.15
N ASP A 1100 -18.86 20.29 70.27
CA ASP A 1100 -20.31 20.39 70.35
C ASP A 1100 -20.86 19.58 71.55
N VAL A 1101 -22.17 19.67 71.81
CA VAL A 1101 -22.86 18.82 72.80
C VAL A 1101 -23.00 17.37 72.35
N THR A 1102 -22.81 17.04 71.07
CA THR A 1102 -22.70 15.65 70.59
C THR A 1102 -21.26 15.14 70.57
N GLY A 1103 -20.26 16.03 70.51
CA GLY A 1103 -18.85 15.66 70.38
C GLY A 1103 -18.29 15.00 71.65
N VAL A 1104 -17.57 13.89 71.46
CA VAL A 1104 -16.89 13.13 72.52
C VAL A 1104 -15.39 13.27 72.34
N ILE A 1105 -14.68 13.46 73.45
CA ILE A 1105 -13.22 13.38 73.52
C ILE A 1105 -12.86 12.34 74.58
N ASN A 1106 -12.24 11.25 74.15
CA ASN A 1106 -11.71 10.20 75.01
C ASN A 1106 -10.19 10.39 75.16
N ILE A 1107 -9.67 10.20 76.36
CA ILE A 1107 -8.25 10.28 76.68
C ILE A 1107 -7.90 8.96 77.37
N ASP A 1108 -7.27 8.05 76.63
CA ASP A 1108 -6.91 6.69 77.09
C ASP A 1108 -5.38 6.52 77.02
N THR A 1109 -4.69 7.48 77.64
CA THR A 1109 -3.23 7.58 77.72
C THR A 1109 -2.82 8.39 78.96
N ASP A 1110 -1.65 8.07 79.52
CA ASP A 1110 -0.97 8.88 80.55
C ASP A 1110 -0.12 10.03 79.94
N ILE A 1111 -0.16 10.23 78.61
CA ILE A 1111 0.63 11.22 77.85
C ILE A 1111 -0.29 12.30 77.27
N GLY A 1112 -0.23 13.52 77.84
CA GLY A 1112 -0.95 14.71 77.38
C GLY A 1112 -0.53 15.98 78.11
#